data_AF-A0A1G0LB52-F1
#
_entry.id   AF-A0A1G0LB52-F1
#
_cell.length_a   1.000
_cell.length_b   1.000
_cell.length_c   1.000
_cell.angle_alpha   90.00
_cell.angle_beta   90.00
_cell.angle_gamma   90.00
#
_symmetry.space_group_name_H-M   'P 1'
#
loop_
_entity.id
_entity.type
_entity.pdbx_description
1 polymer ?
#
loop_
_entity_poly.entity_id
_entity_poly.type
_entity_poly.pdbx_seq_one_letter_code
_entity_poly.pdbx_strand_id
1 'polypeptide(L)'
;MIRKPQVLLTSVCRPLGVRHGDSPSVGYELLHEQVTRAQGLFSPRSHHIQFSLEYIAENLEAPTAVLQYPSRRELVRELRRGYDVVGVSFVLATYHRMREVVALVREYSPRSMIVLGGYGTVAPDEMLRPYGDHICREEGVGFMRRLLGEPEIRMPYRHPLIINPLWVFGKQVSRTGIVFGGLGCPNGCDFCCTSHFFKRKHIRLLPTGADLYHVVERYLEVDPKLSILILDEDFLLNRRRALEFRDCVLRGGKPLSIFVFASIKALSQYTVTEILEMGIDGMWIGYEGTRSGYAKLSGRPVEEIFREYREHGISILASMIVGFPYQTPEIIEAELSGLLALRPVLSQFLIYGPCPGTPFYDQVVREGKLLPEVAEDPGLFYRRGSGFYAMCSHPSMTPDQIEAAQRRCFEEDFRRLGPVLHRSVERWLEGYLKLRESPSAFLRAKAERIAADLRKAYPLFLAGRLFGPTAQVRRWIGRLQERLHVALGSPTWKERLQSVAAVALAAWTGVRLRLGLFQHPPLVRHTFRMLDAPPGRAWGRLRGEHPAGPSIQVERRPASTVWVFLEGHLTTAAAGRFVGDLRAALARRKDRVVLDLACLVGLEDGAAGELAAGLRGHRDRIRIIPPRVGEFAALAAIFPLYR
;
A
#
# COMPACT_ATOMS: atom_id res chain seq x y z
N MET A 1 -11.97 -19.44 32.76
CA MET A 1 -11.63 -18.86 31.44
C MET A 1 -10.14 -18.99 31.22
N ILE A 2 -9.72 -19.65 30.15
CA ILE A 2 -8.30 -19.76 29.78
C ILE A 2 -7.85 -18.36 29.32
N ARG A 3 -6.77 -17.83 29.91
CA ARG A 3 -6.20 -16.54 29.51
C ARG A 3 -5.73 -16.65 28.06
N LYS A 4 -6.28 -15.82 27.15
CA LYS A 4 -5.78 -15.74 25.77
C LYS A 4 -4.35 -15.16 25.76
N PRO A 5 -3.44 -15.70 24.92
CA PRO A 5 -2.09 -15.17 24.79
C PRO A 5 -2.13 -13.72 24.27
N GLN A 6 -1.29 -12.84 24.81
CA GLN A 6 -1.12 -11.47 24.32
C GLN A 6 -0.04 -11.43 23.23
N VAL A 7 -0.34 -10.76 22.12
CA VAL A 7 0.51 -10.70 20.93
C VAL A 7 1.01 -9.28 20.69
N LEU A 8 2.30 -9.13 20.41
CA LEU A 8 2.89 -7.91 19.85
C LEU A 8 3.38 -8.21 18.44
N LEU A 9 2.89 -7.47 17.46
CA LEU A 9 3.42 -7.50 16.10
C LEU A 9 4.19 -6.22 15.83
N THR A 10 5.43 -6.30 15.38
CA THR A 10 6.26 -5.12 15.11
C THR A 10 7.00 -5.25 13.80
N SER A 11 7.20 -4.12 13.12
CA SER A 11 8.21 -4.04 12.08
C SER A 11 9.59 -3.75 12.68
N VAL A 12 10.62 -3.70 11.82
CA VAL A 12 11.97 -3.28 12.20
C VAL A 12 12.04 -1.85 12.73
N CYS A 13 13.05 -1.55 13.56
CA CYS A 13 13.20 -0.23 14.14
C CYS A 13 13.72 0.82 13.15
N ARG A 14 13.18 2.05 13.26
CA ARG A 14 13.74 3.25 12.61
C ARG A 14 14.88 3.85 13.45
N PRO A 15 15.78 4.67 12.88
CA PRO A 15 15.80 5.15 11.49
C PRO A 15 16.26 4.09 10.47
N LEU A 16 15.76 4.17 9.23
CA LEU A 16 16.12 3.29 8.12
C LEU A 16 16.76 4.06 6.95
N GLY A 17 17.64 3.40 6.20
CA GLY A 17 18.20 3.89 4.94
C GLY A 17 19.72 3.94 4.94
N VAL A 18 20.30 4.33 3.80
CA VAL A 18 21.75 4.26 3.55
C VAL A 18 22.57 5.03 4.60
N ARG A 19 22.08 6.20 5.05
CA ARG A 19 22.72 7.00 6.11
C ARG A 19 22.82 6.28 7.46
N HIS A 20 22.08 5.20 7.64
CA HIS A 20 22.03 4.41 8.86
C HIS A 20 22.62 3.00 8.66
N GLY A 21 23.23 2.73 7.50
CA GLY A 21 23.88 1.44 7.19
C GLY A 21 22.98 0.40 6.52
N ASP A 22 21.80 0.80 6.06
CA ASP A 22 20.89 -0.07 5.30
C ASP A 22 21.12 0.05 3.77
N SER A 23 20.54 -0.88 3.01
CA SER A 23 20.60 -0.85 1.54
C SER A 23 19.78 0.31 0.93
N PRO A 24 20.03 0.72 -0.32
CA PRO A 24 19.08 1.53 -1.06
C PRO A 24 17.73 0.81 -1.16
N SER A 25 16.63 1.57 -1.10
CA SER A 25 15.26 1.02 -1.20
C SER A 25 14.88 0.03 -0.08
N VAL A 26 15.18 0.39 1.17
CA VAL A 26 14.67 -0.32 2.36
C VAL A 26 13.58 0.48 3.06
N GLY A 27 12.52 -0.21 3.47
CA GLY A 27 11.51 0.36 4.37
C GLY A 27 10.25 0.86 3.69
N TYR A 28 9.84 2.08 4.04
CA TYR A 28 8.47 2.55 3.88
C TYR A 28 8.26 3.48 2.65
N GLU A 29 9.29 3.86 1.88
CA GLU A 29 9.16 4.82 0.77
C GLU A 29 9.47 4.25 -0.60
N LEU A 30 8.56 3.42 -1.11
CA LEU A 30 8.65 2.83 -2.44
C LEU A 30 8.85 3.87 -3.55
N LEU A 31 8.03 4.93 -3.57
CA LEU A 31 8.08 5.91 -4.65
C LEU A 31 9.41 6.69 -4.66
N HIS A 32 9.91 7.10 -3.49
CA HIS A 32 11.10 7.94 -3.38
C HIS A 32 12.38 7.16 -3.60
N GLU A 33 12.51 6.03 -2.94
CA GLU A 33 13.77 5.29 -2.86
C GLU A 33 13.91 4.24 -3.97
N GLN A 34 12.79 3.80 -4.58
CA GLN A 34 12.80 2.72 -5.59
C GLN A 34 12.41 3.18 -7.00
N VAL A 35 11.45 4.09 -7.13
CA VAL A 35 10.83 4.43 -8.43
C VAL A 35 11.31 5.78 -8.97
N THR A 36 11.43 6.81 -8.13
CA THR A 36 11.70 8.19 -8.58
C THR A 36 13.02 8.74 -8.02
N ARG A 37 14.01 7.85 -7.83
CA ARG A 37 15.27 8.11 -7.12
C ARG A 37 16.03 9.36 -7.59
N ALA A 38 16.09 9.59 -8.90
CA ALA A 38 16.80 10.75 -9.47
C ALA A 38 15.98 12.05 -9.49
N GLN A 39 14.69 12.02 -9.11
CA GLN A 39 13.78 13.16 -9.30
C GLN A 39 13.80 14.18 -8.14
N GLY A 40 14.50 13.87 -7.03
CA GLY A 40 14.71 14.79 -5.92
C GLY A 40 13.42 15.40 -5.39
N LEU A 41 13.30 16.74 -5.44
CA LEU A 41 12.12 17.48 -4.94
C LEU A 41 10.82 17.13 -5.66
N PHE A 42 10.89 16.59 -6.90
CA PHE A 42 9.71 16.18 -7.66
C PHE A 42 9.25 14.76 -7.35
N SER A 43 10.00 14.02 -6.53
CA SER A 43 9.63 12.68 -6.09
C SER A 43 8.43 12.74 -5.13
N PRO A 44 7.30 12.09 -5.46
CA PRO A 44 6.17 11.94 -4.54
C PRO A 44 6.58 11.10 -3.33
N ARG A 45 6.13 11.51 -2.14
CA ARG A 45 6.45 10.83 -0.87
C ARG A 45 5.21 10.15 -0.31
N SER A 46 5.33 8.86 0.02
CA SER A 46 4.30 8.06 0.67
C SER A 46 4.98 7.04 1.56
N HIS A 47 4.51 6.94 2.81
CA HIS A 47 5.07 6.04 3.81
C HIS A 47 4.14 4.83 3.95
N HIS A 48 4.63 3.66 3.57
CA HIS A 48 3.91 2.40 3.66
C HIS A 48 4.24 1.68 4.97
N ILE A 49 3.21 1.37 5.74
CA ILE A 49 3.31 0.47 6.89
C ILE A 49 3.53 -0.98 6.42
N GLN A 50 3.93 -1.88 7.33
CA GLN A 50 3.92 -3.31 7.08
C GLN A 50 2.48 -3.82 7.12
N PHE A 51 1.84 -3.87 5.95
CA PHE A 51 0.43 -4.21 5.78
C PHE A 51 0.03 -5.55 6.40
N SER A 52 0.93 -6.54 6.32
CA SER A 52 0.73 -7.89 6.86
C SER A 52 0.46 -7.87 8.37
N LEU A 53 1.09 -6.96 9.12
CA LEU A 53 0.91 -6.91 10.57
C LEU A 53 -0.51 -6.51 10.97
N GLU A 54 -1.08 -5.51 10.29
CA GLU A 54 -2.47 -5.09 10.50
C GLU A 54 -3.44 -6.19 10.05
N TYR A 55 -3.15 -6.83 8.92
CA TYR A 55 -3.99 -7.88 8.34
C TYR A 55 -4.05 -9.13 9.24
N ILE A 56 -2.93 -9.53 9.82
CA ILE A 56 -2.87 -10.59 10.82
C ILE A 56 -3.65 -10.17 12.07
N ALA A 57 -3.33 -9.02 12.66
CA ALA A 57 -3.94 -8.58 13.91
C ALA A 57 -5.48 -8.43 13.84
N GLU A 58 -6.01 -7.92 12.72
CA GLU A 58 -7.46 -7.81 12.48
C GLU A 58 -8.16 -9.19 12.55
N ASN A 59 -7.45 -10.27 12.20
CA ASN A 59 -7.97 -11.63 12.08
C ASN A 59 -7.54 -12.58 13.20
N LEU A 60 -6.91 -12.08 14.28
CA LEU A 60 -6.67 -12.84 15.50
C LEU A 60 -7.73 -12.54 16.55
N GLU A 61 -8.12 -13.55 17.33
CA GLU A 61 -8.93 -13.35 18.53
C GLU A 61 -8.10 -12.92 19.74
N ALA A 62 -6.83 -13.32 19.76
CA ALA A 62 -5.84 -12.93 20.74
C ALA A 62 -5.68 -11.40 20.82
N PRO A 63 -5.66 -10.81 22.04
CA PRO A 63 -5.34 -9.40 22.22
C PRO A 63 -3.99 -9.06 21.57
N THR A 64 -4.01 -8.16 20.60
CA THR A 64 -2.85 -7.86 19.76
C THR A 64 -2.53 -6.37 19.72
N ALA A 65 -1.26 -6.01 19.89
CA ALA A 65 -0.73 -4.67 19.60
C ALA A 65 0.13 -4.71 18.33
N VAL A 66 0.06 -3.66 17.50
CA VAL A 66 0.88 -3.52 16.29
C VAL A 66 1.72 -2.26 16.38
N LEU A 67 3.04 -2.37 16.14
CA LEU A 67 3.97 -1.25 16.04
C LEU A 67 4.58 -1.15 14.63
N GLN A 68 4.38 -0.02 13.98
CA GLN A 68 4.97 0.27 12.67
C GLN A 68 6.15 1.23 12.86
N TYR A 69 7.33 0.72 12.52
CA TYR A 69 8.63 1.39 12.54
C TYR A 69 8.93 2.12 13.85
N PRO A 70 8.85 1.45 15.02
CA PRO A 70 9.19 2.06 16.29
C PRO A 70 10.67 2.48 16.32
N SER A 71 11.01 3.51 17.07
CA SER A 71 12.39 3.68 17.54
C SER A 71 12.71 2.61 18.59
N ARG A 72 13.99 2.35 18.84
CA ARG A 72 14.42 1.40 19.89
C ARG A 72 13.79 1.70 21.25
N ARG A 73 13.75 2.98 21.64
CA ARG A 73 13.15 3.42 22.92
C ARG A 73 11.64 3.17 22.97
N GLU A 74 10.93 3.38 21.87
CA GLU A 74 9.49 3.12 21.78
C GLU A 74 9.18 1.63 21.85
N LEU A 75 9.97 0.80 21.16
CA LEU A 75 9.83 -0.66 21.22
C LEU A 75 10.08 -1.18 22.65
N VAL A 76 11.18 -0.77 23.29
CA VAL A 76 11.49 -1.18 24.68
C VAL A 76 10.38 -0.80 25.64
N ARG A 77 9.78 0.39 25.46
CA ARG A 77 8.65 0.82 26.29
C ARG A 77 7.44 -0.09 26.12
N GLU A 78 7.14 -0.53 24.89
CA GLU A 78 6.03 -1.44 24.65
C GLU A 78 6.34 -2.85 25.18
N LEU A 79 7.54 -3.39 24.95
CA LEU A 79 7.94 -4.73 25.40
C LEU A 79 7.78 -4.91 26.91
N ARG A 80 8.09 -3.87 27.70
CA ARG A 80 7.93 -3.88 29.17
C ARG A 80 6.49 -4.08 29.65
N ARG A 81 5.49 -3.99 28.77
CA ARG A 81 4.09 -4.28 29.09
C ARG A 81 3.82 -5.78 29.22
N GLY A 82 4.72 -6.63 28.71
CA GLY A 82 4.63 -8.08 28.75
C GLY A 82 3.74 -8.64 27.63
N TYR A 83 4.31 -9.53 26.81
CA TYR A 83 3.61 -10.24 25.75
C TYR A 83 3.98 -11.71 25.78
N ASP A 84 3.04 -12.57 25.39
CA ASP A 84 3.27 -14.01 25.28
C ASP A 84 3.93 -14.35 23.93
N VAL A 85 3.58 -13.61 22.86
CA VAL A 85 4.16 -13.76 21.52
C VAL A 85 4.59 -12.42 20.95
N VAL A 86 5.78 -12.33 20.34
CA VAL A 86 6.27 -11.17 19.59
C VAL A 86 6.58 -11.58 18.15
N GLY A 87 5.77 -11.09 17.20
CA GLY A 87 6.00 -11.23 15.76
C GLY A 87 6.82 -10.08 15.19
N VAL A 88 7.87 -10.39 14.42
CA VAL A 88 8.75 -9.40 13.77
C VAL A 88 8.68 -9.56 12.25
N SER A 89 8.17 -8.53 11.55
CA SER A 89 8.16 -8.49 10.08
C SER A 89 9.37 -7.75 9.53
N PHE A 90 10.06 -8.37 8.56
CA PHE A 90 11.24 -7.81 7.91
C PHE A 90 11.37 -8.28 6.45
N VAL A 91 12.27 -7.64 5.70
CA VAL A 91 12.68 -8.02 4.35
C VAL A 91 14.18 -8.37 4.36
N LEU A 92 14.69 -9.04 3.33
CA LEU A 92 16.09 -9.49 3.29
C LEU A 92 17.08 -8.35 3.61
N ALA A 93 16.90 -7.21 2.95
CA ALA A 93 17.74 -6.02 3.12
C ALA A 93 17.66 -5.38 4.54
N THR A 94 16.74 -5.81 5.41
CA THR A 94 16.64 -5.38 6.81
C THR A 94 16.86 -6.52 7.80
N TYR A 95 17.48 -7.62 7.39
CA TYR A 95 17.84 -8.75 8.25
C TYR A 95 18.64 -8.34 9.50
N HIS A 96 19.64 -7.47 9.35
CA HIS A 96 20.42 -6.96 10.49
C HIS A 96 19.56 -6.14 11.46
N ARG A 97 18.53 -5.43 10.99
CA ARG A 97 17.58 -4.71 11.85
C ARG A 97 16.65 -5.65 12.59
N MET A 98 16.23 -6.75 11.97
CA MET A 98 15.48 -7.80 12.65
C MET A 98 16.29 -8.37 13.82
N ARG A 99 17.60 -8.63 13.63
CA ARG A 99 18.48 -9.08 14.72
C ARG A 99 18.53 -8.10 15.89
N GLU A 100 18.59 -6.80 15.61
CA GLU A 100 18.51 -5.76 16.64
C GLU A 100 17.19 -5.81 17.43
N VAL A 101 16.06 -5.98 16.73
CA VAL A 101 14.73 -6.11 17.36
C VAL A 101 14.68 -7.35 18.24
N VAL A 102 15.12 -8.49 17.74
CA VAL A 102 15.14 -9.76 18.49
C VAL A 102 16.00 -9.63 19.75
N ALA A 103 17.17 -8.99 19.67
CA ALA A 103 18.01 -8.75 20.83
C ALA A 103 17.26 -7.94 21.92
N LEU A 104 16.52 -6.89 21.52
CA LEU A 104 15.69 -6.12 22.45
C LEU A 104 14.54 -6.95 23.03
N VAL A 105 13.91 -7.83 22.24
CA VAL A 105 12.87 -8.73 22.74
C VAL A 105 13.44 -9.69 23.79
N ARG A 106 14.58 -10.31 23.52
CA ARG A 106 15.23 -11.23 24.46
C ARG A 106 15.69 -10.52 25.75
N GLU A 107 16.10 -9.26 25.67
CA GLU A 107 16.50 -8.47 26.84
C GLU A 107 15.29 -8.01 27.69
N TYR A 108 14.26 -7.45 27.06
CA TYR A 108 13.16 -6.78 27.78
C TYR A 108 11.86 -7.59 27.90
N SER A 109 11.74 -8.69 27.16
CA SER A 109 10.62 -9.61 27.21
C SER A 109 11.08 -11.07 27.02
N PRO A 110 11.99 -11.57 27.87
CA PRO A 110 12.69 -12.85 27.67
C PRO A 110 11.78 -14.07 27.60
N ARG A 111 10.56 -13.98 28.15
CA ARG A 111 9.57 -15.06 28.17
C ARG A 111 8.71 -15.12 26.91
N SER A 112 8.77 -14.09 26.06
CA SER A 112 7.98 -14.06 24.84
C SER A 112 8.53 -15.04 23.82
N MET A 113 7.63 -15.78 23.19
CA MET A 113 7.92 -16.53 21.98
C MET A 113 8.11 -15.54 20.81
N ILE A 114 9.13 -15.74 19.99
CA ILE A 114 9.45 -14.89 18.85
C ILE A 114 9.04 -15.57 17.54
N VAL A 115 8.24 -14.86 16.74
CA VAL A 115 7.84 -15.30 15.40
C VAL A 115 8.47 -14.38 14.36
N LEU A 116 9.23 -14.93 13.42
CA LEU A 116 9.78 -14.19 12.30
C LEU A 116 8.84 -14.29 11.09
N GLY A 117 8.55 -13.16 10.45
CA GLY A 117 7.65 -13.08 9.29
C GLY A 117 8.06 -12.03 8.25
N GLY A 118 7.28 -11.94 7.18
CA GLY A 118 7.57 -11.10 6.02
C GLY A 118 8.48 -11.80 5.00
N TYR A 119 8.70 -11.16 3.85
CA TYR A 119 9.51 -11.75 2.76
C TYR A 119 10.98 -12.00 3.14
N GLY A 120 11.48 -11.41 4.23
CA GLY A 120 12.81 -11.72 4.74
C GLY A 120 12.98 -13.18 5.19
N THR A 121 11.89 -13.91 5.44
CA THR A 121 11.94 -15.32 5.84
C THR A 121 12.35 -16.26 4.71
N VAL A 122 12.54 -15.80 3.47
CA VAL A 122 13.17 -16.64 2.43
C VAL A 122 14.62 -16.99 2.74
N ALA A 123 15.26 -16.28 3.68
CA ALA A 123 16.57 -16.67 4.18
C ALA A 123 16.56 -18.11 4.74
N PRO A 124 17.64 -18.89 4.54
CA PRO A 124 17.82 -20.23 5.10
C PRO A 124 17.63 -20.34 6.62
N ASP A 125 17.21 -21.52 7.06
CA ASP A 125 16.94 -21.84 8.46
C ASP A 125 18.14 -21.65 9.39
N GLU A 126 19.33 -22.02 8.93
CA GLU A 126 20.60 -21.83 9.65
C GLU A 126 20.81 -20.38 10.13
N MET A 127 20.28 -19.41 9.39
CA MET A 127 20.40 -17.98 9.74
C MET A 127 19.23 -17.41 10.52
N LEU A 128 18.07 -18.08 10.52
CA LEU A 128 16.86 -17.58 11.17
C LEU A 128 16.58 -18.28 12.51
N ARG A 129 16.87 -19.58 12.61
CA ARG A 129 16.66 -20.37 13.83
C ARG A 129 17.32 -19.79 15.09
N PRO A 130 18.50 -19.15 15.03
CA PRO A 130 19.07 -18.49 16.21
C PRO A 130 18.25 -17.31 16.75
N TYR A 131 17.34 -16.75 15.95
CA TYR A 131 16.65 -15.49 16.25
C TYR A 131 15.13 -15.64 16.45
N GLY A 132 14.53 -16.74 16.03
CA GLY A 132 13.08 -16.97 16.10
C GLY A 132 12.74 -18.36 16.60
N ASP A 133 11.73 -18.44 17.45
CA ASP A 133 11.17 -19.72 17.91
C ASP A 133 10.29 -20.34 16.81
N HIS A 134 9.65 -19.49 16.00
CA HIS A 134 8.91 -19.89 14.81
C HIS A 134 9.20 -18.97 13.61
N ILE A 135 9.08 -19.52 12.39
CA ILE A 135 9.33 -18.79 11.13
C ILE A 135 8.14 -18.98 10.21
N CYS A 136 7.45 -17.89 9.87
CA CYS A 136 6.30 -17.89 8.95
C CYS A 136 6.76 -17.77 7.49
N ARG A 137 6.59 -18.84 6.71
CA ARG A 137 6.87 -18.92 5.25
C ARG A 137 5.62 -19.23 4.42
N GLU A 138 4.48 -18.73 4.87
CA GLU A 138 3.18 -18.95 4.25
C GLU A 138 2.29 -17.74 4.47
N GLU A 139 0.97 -17.90 4.28
CA GLU A 139 0.00 -16.88 4.64
C GLU A 139 -0.03 -16.69 6.17
N GLY A 140 0.02 -15.44 6.62
CA GLY A 140 0.28 -15.11 8.02
C GLY A 140 -0.90 -15.31 8.97
N VAL A 141 -2.15 -15.13 8.51
CA VAL A 141 -3.34 -15.29 9.35
C VAL A 141 -3.50 -16.75 9.76
N GLY A 142 -3.51 -17.68 8.80
CA GLY A 142 -3.65 -19.11 9.06
C GLY A 142 -2.51 -19.63 9.93
N PHE A 143 -1.27 -19.21 9.65
CA PHE A 143 -0.10 -19.56 10.46
C PHE A 143 -0.26 -19.13 11.92
N MET A 144 -0.58 -17.86 12.16
CA MET A 144 -0.67 -17.32 13.52
C MET A 144 -1.85 -17.92 14.29
N ARG A 145 -2.99 -18.16 13.65
CA ARG A 145 -4.13 -18.82 14.30
C ARG A 145 -3.78 -20.23 14.75
N ARG A 146 -3.11 -21.03 13.91
CA ARG A 146 -2.62 -22.37 14.30
C ARG A 146 -1.63 -22.29 15.46
N LEU A 147 -0.67 -21.36 15.40
CA LEU A 147 0.32 -21.17 16.47
C LEU A 147 -0.33 -20.83 17.82
N LEU A 148 -1.38 -20.02 17.80
CA LEU A 148 -2.10 -19.58 19.00
C LEU A 148 -3.20 -20.57 19.46
N GLY A 149 -3.41 -21.67 18.73
CA GLY A 149 -4.49 -22.63 18.99
C GLY A 149 -5.89 -22.07 18.70
N GLU A 150 -5.99 -21.03 17.88
CA GLU A 150 -7.27 -20.46 17.44
C GLU A 150 -7.90 -21.28 16.30
N PRO A 151 -9.24 -21.37 16.22
CA PRO A 151 -9.90 -22.13 15.15
C PRO A 151 -9.59 -21.53 13.79
N GLU A 152 -9.36 -22.37 12.78
CA GLU A 152 -9.16 -21.89 11.41
C GLU A 152 -10.43 -21.20 10.89
N ILE A 153 -10.25 -20.09 10.17
CA ILE A 153 -11.33 -19.35 9.52
C ILE A 153 -11.14 -19.43 8.01
N ARG A 154 -12.24 -19.46 7.25
CA ARG A 154 -12.19 -19.49 5.79
C ARG A 154 -12.04 -18.09 5.22
N MET A 155 -11.33 -17.96 4.10
CA MET A 155 -11.29 -16.73 3.31
C MET A 155 -12.67 -16.43 2.69
N PRO A 156 -13.03 -15.16 2.44
CA PRO A 156 -12.22 -13.96 2.68
C PRO A 156 -12.09 -13.61 4.17
N TYR A 157 -10.88 -13.25 4.58
CA TYR A 157 -10.62 -12.74 5.92
C TYR A 157 -11.17 -11.30 6.09
N ARG A 158 -11.24 -10.82 7.33
CA ARG A 158 -11.60 -9.42 7.62
C ARG A 158 -10.51 -8.50 7.07
N HIS A 159 -10.88 -7.67 6.11
CA HIS A 159 -9.94 -6.75 5.46
C HIS A 159 -9.81 -5.44 6.26
N PRO A 160 -8.61 -5.07 6.78
CA PRO A 160 -8.38 -3.81 7.48
C PRO A 160 -8.26 -2.63 6.50
N LEU A 161 -8.87 -1.50 6.84
CA LEU A 161 -8.82 -0.30 6.01
C LEU A 161 -7.54 0.50 6.28
N ILE A 162 -6.57 0.38 5.39
CA ILE A 162 -5.28 1.08 5.43
C ILE A 162 -5.28 2.19 4.38
N ILE A 163 -5.05 3.42 4.82
CA ILE A 163 -5.04 4.61 3.96
C ILE A 163 -3.67 5.28 4.01
N ASN A 164 -2.97 5.29 2.88
CA ASN A 164 -1.66 5.92 2.75
C ASN A 164 -1.79 7.34 2.16
N PRO A 165 -1.24 8.38 2.81
CA PRO A 165 -1.21 9.72 2.26
C PRO A 165 -0.07 9.87 1.25
N LEU A 166 -0.34 10.56 0.13
CA LEU A 166 0.66 10.98 -0.85
C LEU A 166 1.00 12.46 -0.64
N TRP A 167 2.28 12.77 -0.55
CA TRP A 167 2.81 14.10 -0.31
C TRP A 167 3.65 14.58 -1.50
N VAL A 168 3.43 15.82 -1.90
CA VAL A 168 4.21 16.51 -2.93
C VAL A 168 4.61 17.87 -2.37
N PHE A 169 5.90 18.20 -2.46
CA PHE A 169 6.47 19.40 -1.86
C PHE A 169 6.12 19.59 -0.37
N GLY A 170 5.96 18.48 0.38
CA GLY A 170 5.56 18.54 1.79
C GLY A 170 4.09 18.86 2.07
N LYS A 171 3.24 18.93 1.04
CA LYS A 171 1.78 19.03 1.17
C LYS A 171 1.12 17.71 0.79
N GLN A 172 0.17 17.26 1.59
CA GLN A 172 -0.63 16.08 1.25
C GLN A 172 -1.55 16.44 0.07
N VAL A 173 -1.45 15.68 -1.02
CA VAL A 173 -2.20 15.92 -2.27
C VAL A 173 -3.22 14.82 -2.58
N SER A 174 -3.01 13.61 -2.09
CA SER A 174 -3.91 12.48 -2.30
C SER A 174 -3.85 11.49 -1.14
N ARG A 175 -4.80 10.55 -1.12
CA ARG A 175 -4.92 9.45 -0.15
C ARG A 175 -5.32 8.19 -0.91
N THR A 176 -4.68 7.08 -0.59
CA THR A 176 -4.87 5.81 -1.30
C THR A 176 -5.25 4.70 -0.33
N GLY A 177 -6.42 4.09 -0.55
CA GLY A 177 -6.83 2.87 0.15
C GLY A 177 -6.12 1.64 -0.43
N ILE A 178 -5.69 0.71 0.43
CA ILE A 178 -4.92 -0.46 0.01
C ILE A 178 -5.80 -1.72 0.09
N VAL A 179 -6.10 -2.33 -1.05
CA VAL A 179 -6.85 -3.59 -1.14
C VAL A 179 -5.85 -4.73 -1.32
N PHE A 180 -5.99 -5.81 -0.55
CA PHE A 180 -5.13 -6.99 -0.66
C PHE A 180 -5.91 -8.06 -1.39
N GLY A 181 -5.71 -8.17 -2.71
CA GLY A 181 -6.46 -9.10 -3.55
C GLY A 181 -5.95 -10.53 -3.48
N GLY A 182 -4.64 -10.71 -3.30
CA GLY A 182 -4.01 -12.02 -3.24
C GLY A 182 -2.51 -11.96 -2.99
N LEU A 183 -1.92 -13.14 -2.79
CA LEU A 183 -0.49 -13.36 -2.57
C LEU A 183 0.05 -14.36 -3.59
N GLY A 184 1.32 -14.21 -3.95
CA GLY A 184 1.97 -15.12 -4.89
C GLY A 184 1.59 -14.86 -6.35
N CYS A 185 2.37 -15.43 -7.27
CA CYS A 185 2.19 -15.25 -8.71
C CYS A 185 2.55 -16.54 -9.47
N PRO A 186 1.68 -17.03 -10.38
CA PRO A 186 1.91 -18.28 -11.11
C PRO A 186 2.87 -18.15 -12.29
N ASN A 187 3.23 -16.92 -12.71
CA ASN A 187 4.11 -16.68 -13.85
C ASN A 187 5.51 -17.31 -13.66
N GLY A 188 6.04 -17.30 -12.42
CA GLY A 188 7.24 -18.07 -12.08
C GLY A 188 8.51 -17.60 -12.77
N CYS A 189 8.71 -16.28 -12.88
CA CYS A 189 10.01 -15.71 -13.29
C CYS A 189 11.10 -16.17 -12.32
N ASP A 190 12.26 -16.54 -12.85
CA ASP A 190 13.35 -17.21 -12.12
C ASP A 190 14.01 -16.38 -11.01
N PHE A 191 13.84 -15.06 -11.01
CA PHE A 191 14.33 -14.13 -9.99
C PHE A 191 13.26 -13.71 -8.96
N CYS A 192 11.99 -14.02 -9.22
CA CYS A 192 10.87 -13.37 -8.53
C CYS A 192 10.61 -14.00 -7.16
N CYS A 193 11.00 -13.29 -6.10
CA CYS A 193 10.75 -13.68 -4.70
C CYS A 193 9.27 -14.02 -4.45
N THR A 194 8.33 -13.16 -4.87
CA THR A 194 6.89 -13.39 -4.62
C THR A 194 6.38 -14.69 -5.25
N SER A 195 6.78 -14.99 -6.48
CA SER A 195 6.40 -16.24 -7.15
C SER A 195 6.91 -17.46 -6.37
N HIS A 196 8.17 -17.47 -5.98
CA HIS A 196 8.79 -18.64 -5.36
C HIS A 196 8.46 -18.79 -3.87
N PHE A 197 8.25 -17.70 -3.13
CA PHE A 197 7.76 -17.72 -1.75
C PHE A 197 6.46 -18.54 -1.63
N PHE A 198 5.54 -18.33 -2.57
CA PHE A 198 4.25 -19.04 -2.62
C PHE A 198 4.26 -20.23 -3.58
N LYS A 199 5.43 -20.78 -3.92
CA LYS A 199 5.58 -22.01 -4.73
C LYS A 199 4.82 -21.94 -6.07
N ARG A 200 4.85 -20.77 -6.72
CA ARG A 200 4.15 -20.44 -7.98
C ARG A 200 2.63 -20.61 -7.90
N LYS A 201 2.07 -20.51 -6.70
CA LYS A 201 0.62 -20.50 -6.45
C LYS A 201 0.14 -19.07 -6.22
N HIS A 202 -1.10 -18.84 -6.59
CA HIS A 202 -1.82 -17.61 -6.27
C HIS A 202 -2.81 -17.90 -5.15
N ILE A 203 -2.59 -17.30 -3.98
CA ILE A 203 -3.49 -17.35 -2.84
C ILE A 203 -4.44 -16.16 -2.94
N ARG A 204 -5.72 -16.41 -3.24
CA ARG A 204 -6.73 -15.37 -3.39
C ARG A 204 -7.31 -14.99 -2.02
N LEU A 205 -6.73 -13.97 -1.39
CA LEU A 205 -7.24 -13.42 -0.12
C LEU A 205 -8.68 -12.92 -0.24
N LEU A 206 -9.04 -12.40 -1.43
CA LEU A 206 -10.40 -12.01 -1.81
C LEU A 206 -10.84 -12.88 -3.00
N PRO A 207 -11.47 -14.04 -2.78
CA PRO A 207 -11.64 -15.07 -3.82
C PRO A 207 -12.34 -14.60 -5.11
N THR A 208 -13.35 -13.74 -5.00
CA THR A 208 -14.21 -13.30 -6.11
C THR A 208 -13.95 -11.84 -6.52
N GLY A 209 -14.48 -11.45 -7.67
CA GLY A 209 -14.52 -10.04 -8.09
C GLY A 209 -15.44 -9.20 -7.18
N ALA A 210 -16.52 -9.80 -6.67
CA ALA A 210 -17.40 -9.16 -5.72
C ALA A 210 -16.72 -8.86 -4.38
N ASP A 211 -15.87 -9.77 -3.87
CA ASP A 211 -15.10 -9.56 -2.63
C ASP A 211 -14.14 -8.36 -2.77
N LEU A 212 -13.45 -8.24 -3.91
CA LEU A 212 -12.60 -7.09 -4.22
C LEU A 212 -13.40 -5.80 -4.19
N TYR A 213 -14.54 -5.78 -4.88
CA TYR A 213 -15.40 -4.60 -4.96
C TYR A 213 -15.99 -4.22 -3.61
N HIS A 214 -16.42 -5.18 -2.79
CA HIS A 214 -16.94 -4.92 -1.45
C HIS A 214 -15.91 -4.21 -0.54
N VAL A 215 -14.62 -4.57 -0.63
CA VAL A 215 -13.57 -3.83 0.10
C VAL A 215 -13.38 -2.42 -0.47
N VAL A 216 -13.46 -2.25 -1.79
CA VAL A 216 -13.42 -0.93 -2.43
C VAL A 216 -14.58 -0.06 -1.94
N GLU A 217 -15.80 -0.60 -1.86
CA GLU A 217 -16.96 0.12 -1.33
C GLU A 217 -16.74 0.59 0.09
N ARG A 218 -16.19 -0.26 0.97
CA ARG A 218 -15.82 0.13 2.34
C ARG A 218 -14.81 1.29 2.40
N TYR A 219 -13.88 1.38 1.45
CA TYR A 219 -12.98 2.54 1.35
C TYR A 219 -13.73 3.80 0.89
N LEU A 220 -14.55 3.69 -0.16
CA LEU A 220 -15.30 4.82 -0.70
C LEU A 220 -16.36 5.33 0.27
N GLU A 221 -16.85 4.44 1.12
CA GLU A 221 -17.63 4.76 2.29
C GLU A 221 -16.85 5.72 3.18
N VAL A 222 -15.62 5.38 3.60
CA VAL A 222 -14.78 6.24 4.45
C VAL A 222 -14.49 7.59 3.81
N ASP A 223 -14.11 7.59 2.53
CA ASP A 223 -13.86 8.80 1.75
C ASP A 223 -14.06 8.51 0.25
N PRO A 224 -15.10 9.07 -0.38
CA PRO A 224 -15.44 8.77 -1.78
C PRO A 224 -14.40 9.29 -2.78
N LYS A 225 -13.43 10.10 -2.33
CA LYS A 225 -12.36 10.67 -3.15
C LYS A 225 -11.08 9.84 -3.13
N LEU A 226 -11.05 8.73 -2.39
CA LEU A 226 -9.86 7.86 -2.35
C LEU A 226 -9.54 7.33 -3.75
N SER A 227 -8.24 7.28 -4.05
CA SER A 227 -7.74 6.32 -5.02
C SER A 227 -7.55 4.97 -4.32
N ILE A 228 -7.53 3.90 -5.09
CA ILE A 228 -7.35 2.55 -4.57
C ILE A 228 -6.10 1.94 -5.22
N LEU A 229 -5.31 1.23 -4.43
CA LEU A 229 -4.27 0.34 -4.92
C LEU A 229 -4.70 -1.09 -4.60
N ILE A 230 -4.89 -1.93 -5.63
CA ILE A 230 -5.10 -3.37 -5.45
C ILE A 230 -3.73 -4.05 -5.51
N LEU A 231 -3.29 -4.54 -4.35
CA LEU A 231 -2.12 -5.40 -4.20
C LEU A 231 -2.52 -6.85 -4.48
N ASP A 232 -2.31 -7.26 -5.71
CA ASP A 232 -2.42 -8.63 -6.21
C ASP A 232 -1.51 -8.69 -7.44
N GLU A 233 -0.55 -9.62 -7.49
CA GLU A 233 0.53 -9.65 -8.48
C GLU A 233 0.01 -9.69 -9.94
N ASP A 234 -1.14 -10.32 -10.17
CA ASP A 234 -1.79 -10.32 -11.49
C ASP A 234 -3.25 -10.80 -11.42
N PHE A 235 -4.14 -10.09 -10.71
CA PHE A 235 -5.55 -10.52 -10.62
C PHE A 235 -6.27 -10.49 -11.97
N LEU A 236 -5.79 -9.66 -12.91
CA LEU A 236 -6.27 -9.59 -14.29
C LEU A 236 -5.95 -10.87 -15.09
N LEU A 237 -5.01 -11.70 -14.65
CA LEU A 237 -4.77 -12.99 -15.30
C LEU A 237 -5.99 -13.92 -15.20
N ASN A 238 -6.80 -13.77 -14.14
CA ASN A 238 -8.07 -14.49 -14.00
C ASN A 238 -9.22 -13.66 -14.59
N ARG A 239 -9.48 -13.83 -15.89
CA ARG A 239 -10.49 -13.06 -16.63
C ARG A 239 -11.88 -13.11 -16.00
N ARG A 240 -12.32 -14.28 -15.52
CA ARG A 240 -13.64 -14.43 -14.86
C ARG A 240 -13.74 -13.55 -13.61
N ARG A 241 -12.74 -13.60 -12.73
CA ARG A 241 -12.71 -12.80 -11.48
C ARG A 241 -12.67 -11.30 -11.78
N ALA A 242 -11.91 -10.88 -12.79
CA ALA A 242 -11.80 -9.48 -13.17
C ALA A 242 -13.09 -8.94 -13.81
N LEU A 243 -13.76 -9.72 -14.67
CA LEU A 243 -15.04 -9.30 -15.26
C LEU A 243 -16.16 -9.25 -14.23
N GLU A 244 -16.19 -10.17 -13.26
CA GLU A 244 -17.11 -10.08 -12.12
C GLU A 244 -16.88 -8.77 -11.33
N PHE A 245 -15.61 -8.38 -11.11
CA PHE A 245 -15.28 -7.10 -10.49
C PHE A 245 -15.78 -5.91 -11.33
N ARG A 246 -15.57 -5.92 -12.66
CA ARG A 246 -16.09 -4.91 -13.59
C ARG A 246 -17.60 -4.76 -13.46
N ASP A 247 -18.34 -5.85 -13.45
CA ASP A 247 -19.80 -5.84 -13.38
C ASP A 247 -20.30 -5.25 -12.05
N CYS A 248 -19.59 -5.51 -10.95
CA CYS A 248 -19.85 -4.85 -9.67
C CYS A 248 -19.56 -3.34 -9.71
N VAL A 249 -18.43 -2.92 -10.31
CA VAL A 249 -18.08 -1.49 -10.44
C VAL A 249 -19.12 -0.75 -11.29
N LEU A 250 -19.53 -1.32 -12.42
CA LEU A 250 -20.55 -0.73 -13.30
C LEU A 250 -21.90 -0.61 -12.61
N ARG A 251 -22.34 -1.66 -11.89
CA ARG A 251 -23.57 -1.60 -11.08
C ARG A 251 -23.49 -0.56 -9.96
N GLY A 252 -22.31 -0.38 -9.37
CA GLY A 252 -22.07 0.64 -8.36
C GLY A 252 -22.13 2.07 -8.89
N GLY A 253 -21.93 2.27 -10.19
CA GLY A 253 -22.09 3.55 -10.90
C GLY A 253 -21.10 4.66 -10.50
N LYS A 254 -20.13 4.38 -9.62
CA LYS A 254 -19.15 5.37 -9.15
C LYS A 254 -17.88 5.30 -9.99
N PRO A 255 -17.41 6.41 -10.59
CA PRO A 255 -16.16 6.40 -11.33
C PRO A 255 -14.97 6.26 -10.37
N LEU A 256 -14.33 5.09 -10.39
CA LEU A 256 -13.20 4.78 -9.52
C LEU A 256 -11.87 5.24 -10.13
N SER A 257 -10.84 5.35 -9.29
CA SER A 257 -9.43 5.42 -9.70
C SER A 257 -8.67 4.34 -8.97
N ILE A 258 -8.22 3.36 -9.75
CA ILE A 258 -7.59 2.14 -9.26
C ILE A 258 -6.24 1.98 -9.95
N PHE A 259 -5.23 1.72 -9.13
CA PHE A 259 -3.91 1.28 -9.54
C PHE A 259 -3.76 -0.23 -9.27
N VAL A 260 -3.21 -0.98 -10.22
CA VAL A 260 -3.09 -2.45 -10.16
C VAL A 260 -1.71 -2.93 -10.62
N PHE A 261 -1.38 -4.20 -10.40
CA PHE A 261 -0.27 -4.88 -11.09
C PHE A 261 -0.83 -5.70 -12.25
N ALA A 262 -0.10 -5.76 -13.36
CA ALA A 262 -0.54 -6.48 -14.55
C ALA A 262 0.64 -6.99 -15.38
N SER A 263 0.42 -8.09 -16.10
CA SER A 263 1.32 -8.57 -17.15
C SER A 263 0.78 -8.23 -18.55
N ILE A 264 1.67 -8.21 -19.55
CA ILE A 264 1.27 -8.09 -20.97
C ILE A 264 0.31 -9.21 -21.36
N LYS A 265 0.58 -10.43 -20.88
CA LYS A 265 -0.30 -11.59 -21.06
C LYS A 265 -1.70 -11.37 -20.50
N ALA A 266 -1.83 -10.77 -19.32
CA ALA A 266 -3.13 -10.44 -18.75
C ALA A 266 -3.83 -9.34 -19.58
N LEU A 267 -3.15 -8.22 -19.84
CA LEU A 267 -3.71 -7.07 -20.56
C LEU A 267 -4.13 -7.41 -22.00
N SER A 268 -3.45 -8.36 -22.63
CA SER A 268 -3.78 -8.84 -23.98
C SER A 268 -5.15 -9.54 -24.06
N GLN A 269 -5.74 -9.90 -22.92
CA GLN A 269 -7.07 -10.51 -22.86
C GLN A 269 -8.19 -9.49 -22.81
N TYR A 270 -7.90 -8.19 -22.68
CA TYR A 270 -8.90 -7.14 -22.45
C TYR A 270 -8.86 -6.05 -23.51
N THR A 271 -10.02 -5.44 -23.73
CA THR A 271 -10.09 -4.11 -24.35
C THR A 271 -9.74 -3.04 -23.32
N VAL A 272 -9.21 -1.90 -23.77
CA VAL A 272 -8.98 -0.74 -22.88
C VAL A 272 -10.27 -0.25 -22.21
N THR A 273 -11.42 -0.38 -22.88
CA THR A 273 -12.74 -0.05 -22.31
C THR A 273 -13.08 -0.93 -21.11
N GLU A 274 -12.89 -2.25 -21.20
CA GLU A 274 -13.11 -3.16 -20.06
C GLU A 274 -12.24 -2.77 -18.85
N ILE A 275 -10.98 -2.40 -19.08
CA ILE A 275 -10.06 -1.94 -18.03
C ILE A 275 -10.55 -0.63 -17.39
N LEU A 276 -10.94 0.35 -18.19
CA LEU A 276 -11.45 1.62 -17.67
C LEU A 276 -12.79 1.46 -16.93
N GLU A 277 -13.64 0.53 -17.35
CA GLU A 277 -14.92 0.21 -16.71
C GLU A 277 -14.75 -0.55 -15.39
N MET A 278 -13.63 -1.24 -15.20
CA MET A 278 -13.20 -1.69 -13.86
C MET A 278 -12.79 -0.50 -12.98
N GLY A 279 -12.65 0.70 -13.53
CA GLY A 279 -12.16 1.88 -12.82
C GLY A 279 -10.63 1.97 -12.76
N ILE A 280 -9.91 1.12 -13.50
CA ILE A 280 -8.45 1.10 -13.54
C ILE A 280 -7.96 2.25 -14.40
N ASP A 281 -7.13 3.12 -13.82
CA ASP A 281 -6.45 4.23 -14.50
C ASP A 281 -4.96 4.31 -14.15
N GLY A 282 -4.44 3.29 -13.47
CA GLY A 282 -3.01 3.10 -13.30
C GLY A 282 -2.63 1.63 -13.24
N MET A 283 -1.43 1.31 -13.70
CA MET A 283 -0.91 -0.06 -13.64
C MET A 283 0.61 -0.11 -13.55
N TRP A 284 1.09 -1.14 -12.87
CA TRP A 284 2.48 -1.55 -12.86
C TRP A 284 2.68 -2.72 -13.81
N ILE A 285 3.54 -2.55 -14.82
CA ILE A 285 3.87 -3.57 -15.82
C ILE A 285 5.37 -3.86 -15.79
N GLY A 286 5.74 -5.14 -15.76
CA GLY A 286 7.11 -5.56 -16.01
C GLY A 286 7.46 -5.49 -17.49
N TYR A 287 8.32 -4.54 -17.89
CA TYR A 287 9.00 -4.52 -19.19
C TYR A 287 10.18 -5.51 -19.20
N GLU A 288 10.80 -5.70 -18.02
CA GLU A 288 11.90 -6.63 -17.74
C GLU A 288 13.12 -6.36 -18.63
N GLY A 289 13.31 -7.14 -19.68
CA GLY A 289 14.33 -6.97 -20.71
C GLY A 289 13.88 -7.67 -21.99
N THR A 290 14.31 -7.15 -23.13
CA THR A 290 13.74 -7.49 -24.45
C THR A 290 14.04 -8.93 -24.87
N ARG A 291 15.08 -9.54 -24.30
CA ARG A 291 15.49 -10.93 -24.57
C ARG A 291 15.26 -11.86 -23.37
N SER A 292 14.47 -11.43 -22.38
CA SER A 292 14.22 -12.20 -21.16
C SER A 292 13.37 -13.46 -21.38
N GLY A 293 12.53 -13.49 -22.41
CA GLY A 293 11.75 -14.68 -22.78
C GLY A 293 10.64 -15.08 -21.80
N TYR A 294 10.28 -14.24 -20.83
CA TYR A 294 9.25 -14.62 -19.85
C TYR A 294 7.85 -14.71 -20.46
N ALA A 295 7.12 -15.79 -20.14
CA ALA A 295 5.76 -16.02 -20.62
C ALA A 295 4.76 -14.91 -20.25
N LYS A 296 5.01 -14.13 -19.19
CA LYS A 296 4.15 -12.98 -18.83
C LYS A 296 4.20 -11.83 -19.85
N LEU A 297 5.21 -11.82 -20.72
CA LEU A 297 5.39 -10.86 -21.80
C LEU A 297 4.72 -11.28 -23.11
N SER A 298 4.16 -12.50 -23.18
CA SER A 298 3.46 -12.99 -24.36
C SER A 298 2.15 -12.23 -24.60
N GLY A 299 1.70 -12.14 -25.85
CA GLY A 299 0.41 -11.58 -26.21
C GLY A 299 0.56 -10.49 -27.28
N ARG A 300 -0.17 -9.39 -27.12
CA ARG A 300 -0.08 -8.22 -28.00
C ARG A 300 1.29 -7.53 -27.83
N PRO A 301 1.80 -6.86 -28.88
CA PRO A 301 3.02 -6.06 -28.79
C PRO A 301 2.95 -5.02 -27.67
N VAL A 302 4.04 -4.87 -26.93
CA VAL A 302 4.13 -3.97 -25.77
C VAL A 302 3.89 -2.52 -26.18
N GLU A 303 4.42 -2.13 -27.35
CA GLU A 303 4.28 -0.81 -27.96
C GLU A 303 2.81 -0.45 -28.20
N GLU A 304 2.01 -1.41 -28.65
CA GLU A 304 0.59 -1.22 -28.91
C GLU A 304 -0.20 -1.03 -27.62
N ILE A 305 0.03 -1.88 -26.60
CA ILE A 305 -0.62 -1.75 -25.30
C ILE A 305 -0.25 -0.41 -24.67
N PHE A 306 1.03 -0.07 -24.61
CA PHE A 306 1.48 1.18 -24.00
C PHE A 306 0.90 2.40 -24.72
N ARG A 307 0.85 2.40 -26.06
CA ARG A 307 0.22 3.48 -26.85
C ARG A 307 -1.27 3.58 -26.58
N GLU A 308 -2.00 2.47 -26.70
CA GLU A 308 -3.46 2.43 -26.50
C GLU A 308 -3.82 2.95 -25.11
N TYR A 309 -3.17 2.44 -24.07
CA TYR A 309 -3.48 2.78 -22.68
C TYR A 309 -3.10 4.23 -22.37
N ARG A 310 -1.99 4.71 -22.93
CA ARG A 310 -1.58 6.12 -22.88
C ARG A 310 -2.66 7.04 -23.39
N GLU A 311 -3.16 6.79 -24.60
CA GLU A 311 -4.15 7.64 -25.27
C GLU A 311 -5.47 7.70 -24.50
N HIS A 312 -5.76 6.68 -23.70
CA HIS A 312 -6.95 6.61 -22.85
C HIS A 312 -6.71 7.09 -21.40
N GLY A 313 -5.54 7.67 -21.13
CA GLY A 313 -5.22 8.28 -19.84
C GLY A 313 -4.82 7.33 -18.72
N ILE A 314 -4.46 6.09 -19.05
CA ILE A 314 -4.00 5.10 -18.07
C ILE A 314 -2.51 5.33 -17.76
N SER A 315 -2.19 5.53 -16.49
CA SER A 315 -0.82 5.77 -16.02
C SER A 315 -0.05 4.46 -15.84
N ILE A 316 0.98 4.25 -16.66
CA ILE A 316 1.82 3.05 -16.56
C ILE A 316 3.09 3.34 -15.76
N LEU A 317 3.33 2.53 -14.72
CA LEU A 317 4.65 2.33 -14.13
C LEU A 317 5.29 1.12 -14.82
N ALA A 318 6.41 1.33 -15.49
CA ALA A 318 7.13 0.25 -16.17
C ALA A 318 8.37 -0.15 -15.37
N SER A 319 8.61 -1.44 -15.19
CA SER A 319 9.83 -1.96 -14.53
C SER A 319 10.74 -2.66 -15.51
N MET A 320 12.02 -2.28 -15.50
CA MET A 320 13.08 -2.88 -16.32
C MET A 320 14.17 -3.44 -15.41
N ILE A 321 14.75 -4.56 -15.82
CA ILE A 321 15.85 -5.23 -15.12
C ILE A 321 17.16 -4.93 -15.83
N VAL A 322 18.19 -4.67 -15.04
CA VAL A 322 19.57 -4.43 -15.48
C VAL A 322 20.48 -5.53 -14.95
N GLY A 323 21.46 -5.96 -15.73
CA GLY A 323 22.42 -7.01 -15.36
C GLY A 323 21.98 -8.44 -15.70
N PHE A 324 21.04 -8.63 -16.64
CA PHE A 324 20.83 -9.96 -17.22
C PHE A 324 22.10 -10.46 -17.92
N PRO A 325 22.43 -11.76 -17.90
CA PRO A 325 23.68 -12.28 -18.47
C PRO A 325 23.97 -11.89 -19.94
N TYR A 326 22.93 -11.62 -20.73
CA TYR A 326 23.06 -11.20 -22.13
C TYR A 326 23.28 -9.70 -22.32
N GLN A 327 23.04 -8.88 -21.30
CA GLN A 327 23.10 -7.43 -21.40
C GLN A 327 24.56 -6.96 -21.42
N THR A 328 24.86 -5.98 -22.26
CA THR A 328 26.07 -5.15 -22.20
C THR A 328 25.62 -3.71 -21.93
N PRO A 329 26.53 -2.76 -21.64
CA PRO A 329 26.16 -1.36 -21.50
C PRO A 329 25.37 -0.80 -22.71
N GLU A 330 25.72 -1.25 -23.92
CA GLU A 330 25.06 -0.86 -25.17
C GLU A 330 23.64 -1.43 -25.26
N ILE A 331 23.45 -2.69 -24.85
CA ILE A 331 22.12 -3.33 -24.84
C ILE A 331 21.25 -2.65 -23.78
N ILE A 332 21.78 -2.34 -22.60
CA ILE A 332 21.02 -1.63 -21.55
C ILE A 332 20.56 -0.26 -22.05
N GLU A 333 21.42 0.48 -22.75
CA GLU A 333 21.05 1.79 -23.33
C GLU A 333 19.99 1.65 -24.43
N ALA A 334 20.07 0.61 -25.26
CA ALA A 334 19.06 0.32 -26.29
C ALA A 334 17.70 -0.04 -25.68
N GLU A 335 17.68 -0.91 -24.67
CA GLU A 335 16.45 -1.29 -23.95
C GLU A 335 15.86 -0.12 -23.16
N LEU A 336 16.70 0.69 -22.51
CA LEU A 336 16.28 1.93 -21.88
C LEU A 336 15.65 2.88 -22.90
N SER A 337 16.30 3.09 -24.04
CA SER A 337 15.79 3.97 -25.10
C SER A 337 14.46 3.48 -25.65
N GLY A 338 14.31 2.15 -25.84
CA GLY A 338 13.05 1.52 -26.19
C GLY A 338 11.96 1.78 -25.16
N LEU A 339 12.24 1.57 -23.87
CA LEU A 339 11.29 1.83 -22.78
C LEU A 339 10.88 3.31 -22.72
N LEU A 340 11.83 4.24 -22.78
CA LEU A 340 11.55 5.67 -22.67
C LEU A 340 10.75 6.18 -23.89
N ALA A 341 10.91 5.57 -25.07
CA ALA A 341 10.09 5.85 -26.25
C ALA A 341 8.61 5.48 -26.05
N LEU A 342 8.29 4.51 -25.19
CA LEU A 342 6.92 4.17 -24.81
C LEU A 342 6.24 5.24 -23.94
N ARG A 343 7.04 6.18 -23.39
CA ARG A 343 6.60 7.28 -22.51
C ARG A 343 5.74 6.78 -21.33
N PRO A 344 6.26 5.86 -20.49
CA PRO A 344 5.57 5.51 -19.25
C PRO A 344 5.36 6.76 -18.37
N VAL A 345 4.52 6.69 -17.35
CA VAL A 345 4.40 7.78 -16.35
C VAL A 345 5.48 7.62 -15.28
N LEU A 346 5.76 6.38 -14.86
CA LEU A 346 6.80 6.05 -13.90
C LEU A 346 7.69 4.95 -14.46
N SER A 347 8.96 4.92 -14.05
CA SER A 347 9.91 3.88 -14.46
C SER A 347 10.65 3.36 -13.23
N GLN A 348 10.80 2.05 -13.11
CA GLN A 348 11.62 1.40 -12.09
C GLN A 348 12.74 0.60 -12.75
N PHE A 349 13.93 0.67 -12.18
CA PHE A 349 15.10 -0.06 -12.65
C PHE A 349 15.68 -0.85 -11.49
N LEU A 350 15.70 -2.19 -11.59
CA LEU A 350 16.28 -3.07 -10.56
C LEU A 350 17.40 -3.92 -11.16
N ILE A 351 18.41 -4.23 -10.36
CA ILE A 351 19.48 -5.14 -10.75
C ILE A 351 19.00 -6.59 -10.60
N TYR A 352 19.32 -7.41 -11.59
CA TYR A 352 19.02 -8.83 -11.62
C TYR A 352 19.73 -9.54 -10.45
N GLY A 353 18.96 -9.92 -9.43
CA GLY A 353 19.49 -10.37 -8.14
C GLY A 353 19.08 -11.80 -7.78
N PRO A 354 19.99 -12.62 -7.22
CA PRO A 354 19.70 -13.98 -6.79
C PRO A 354 18.96 -13.98 -5.43
N CYS A 355 17.64 -13.88 -5.45
CA CYS A 355 16.86 -13.99 -4.21
C CYS A 355 16.82 -15.44 -3.73
N PRO A 356 17.12 -15.75 -2.45
CA PRO A 356 17.06 -17.11 -1.93
C PRO A 356 15.73 -17.82 -2.19
N GLY A 357 15.81 -19.10 -2.54
CA GLY A 357 14.66 -19.93 -2.90
C GLY A 357 14.13 -19.73 -4.33
N THR A 358 14.84 -18.96 -5.15
CA THR A 358 14.51 -18.78 -6.58
C THR A 358 15.45 -19.61 -7.48
N PRO A 359 15.00 -20.06 -8.67
CA PRO A 359 15.84 -20.81 -9.60
C PRO A 359 17.13 -20.09 -9.99
N PHE A 360 17.08 -18.76 -10.11
CA PHE A 360 18.28 -17.98 -10.40
C PHE A 360 19.29 -18.03 -9.25
N TYR A 361 18.83 -17.96 -7.99
CA TYR A 361 19.71 -18.15 -6.83
C TYR A 361 20.36 -19.53 -6.82
N ASP A 362 19.55 -20.59 -7.01
CA ASP A 362 20.05 -21.97 -7.02
C ASP A 362 21.10 -22.16 -8.12
N GLN A 363 20.88 -21.57 -9.30
CA GLN A 363 21.83 -21.58 -10.39
C GLN A 363 23.14 -20.88 -10.01
N VAL A 364 23.07 -19.64 -9.51
CA VAL A 364 24.25 -18.83 -9.17
C VAL A 364 25.09 -19.49 -8.09
N VAL A 365 24.47 -20.07 -7.07
CA VAL A 365 25.17 -20.78 -5.99
C VAL A 365 25.85 -22.04 -6.52
N ARG A 366 25.12 -22.86 -7.29
CA ARG A 366 25.66 -24.10 -7.89
C ARG A 366 26.84 -23.83 -8.82
N GLU A 367 26.80 -22.71 -9.54
CA GLU A 367 27.86 -22.32 -10.48
C GLU A 367 28.99 -21.51 -9.82
N GLY A 368 28.92 -21.24 -8.51
CA GLY A 368 29.94 -20.45 -7.79
C GLY A 368 30.03 -19.00 -8.28
N LYS A 369 28.92 -18.42 -8.75
CA LYS A 369 28.87 -17.10 -9.40
C LYS A 369 28.58 -15.93 -8.46
N LEU A 370 28.41 -16.17 -7.16
CA LEU A 370 28.32 -15.07 -6.19
C LEU A 370 29.64 -14.30 -6.16
N LEU A 371 29.58 -12.98 -5.97
CA LEU A 371 30.81 -12.20 -5.75
C LEU A 371 31.48 -12.66 -4.43
N PRO A 372 32.83 -12.75 -4.37
CA PRO A 372 33.52 -13.28 -3.19
C PRO A 372 33.09 -12.63 -1.87
N GLU A 373 32.99 -11.29 -1.86
CA GLU A 373 32.59 -10.52 -0.68
C GLU A 373 31.19 -10.84 -0.15
N VAL A 374 30.22 -11.20 -1.01
CA VAL A 374 28.88 -11.60 -0.56
C VAL A 374 28.78 -13.10 -0.29
N ALA A 375 29.64 -13.91 -0.90
CA ALA A 375 29.72 -15.35 -0.64
C ALA A 375 30.34 -15.62 0.75
N GLU A 376 31.35 -14.84 1.14
CA GLU A 376 32.07 -14.97 2.42
C GLU A 376 31.33 -14.32 3.60
N ASP A 377 30.50 -13.30 3.36
CA ASP A 377 29.68 -12.64 4.39
C ASP A 377 28.18 -12.76 4.07
N PRO A 378 27.49 -13.78 4.65
CA PRO A 378 26.04 -13.91 4.51
C PRO A 378 25.29 -12.66 4.96
N GLY A 379 25.75 -11.97 6.01
CA GLY A 379 25.14 -10.73 6.49
C GLY A 379 25.16 -9.61 5.44
N LEU A 380 26.25 -9.52 4.67
CA LEU A 380 26.37 -8.59 3.56
C LEU A 380 25.46 -8.98 2.40
N PHE A 381 25.38 -10.27 2.05
CA PHE A 381 24.46 -10.78 1.02
C PHE A 381 23.02 -10.31 1.27
N TYR A 382 22.49 -10.57 2.48
CA TYR A 382 21.11 -10.19 2.80
C TYR A 382 20.92 -8.69 2.79
N ARG A 383 21.87 -7.94 3.36
CA ARG A 383 21.83 -6.47 3.34
C ARG A 383 21.77 -5.95 1.90
N ARG A 384 22.53 -6.52 0.97
CA ARG A 384 22.58 -6.08 -0.43
C ARG A 384 21.45 -6.61 -1.31
N GLY A 385 20.67 -7.58 -0.84
CA GLY A 385 19.48 -8.12 -1.49
C GLY A 385 18.30 -7.15 -1.60
N SER A 386 18.51 -5.96 -2.19
CA SER A 386 17.48 -4.92 -2.41
C SER A 386 17.21 -4.60 -3.88
N GLY A 387 17.97 -5.20 -4.81
CA GLY A 387 17.89 -4.90 -6.24
C GLY A 387 18.66 -3.62 -6.66
N PHE A 388 19.56 -3.13 -5.82
CA PHE A 388 20.41 -1.95 -6.10
C PHE A 388 21.92 -2.24 -6.00
N TYR A 389 22.29 -3.49 -5.77
CA TYR A 389 23.67 -3.95 -5.80
C TYR A 389 23.79 -5.14 -6.73
N ALA A 390 24.89 -5.21 -7.48
CA ALA A 390 25.26 -6.42 -8.17
C ALA A 390 25.80 -7.43 -7.15
N MET A 391 25.29 -8.66 -7.19
CA MET A 391 25.66 -9.72 -6.23
C MET A 391 26.31 -10.94 -6.90
N CYS A 392 26.34 -10.97 -8.24
CA CYS A 392 26.87 -12.07 -9.02
C CYS A 392 27.90 -11.60 -10.04
N SER A 393 28.83 -12.48 -10.42
CA SER A 393 29.67 -12.31 -11.60
C SER A 393 28.82 -12.23 -12.86
N HIS A 394 29.09 -11.25 -13.71
CA HIS A 394 28.42 -11.07 -15.00
C HIS A 394 29.38 -11.38 -16.15
N PRO A 395 28.94 -12.03 -17.26
CA PRO A 395 29.84 -12.48 -18.33
C PRO A 395 30.68 -11.38 -18.99
N SER A 396 30.17 -10.15 -19.04
CA SER A 396 30.78 -9.03 -19.79
C SER A 396 30.86 -7.71 -19.05
N MET A 397 30.44 -7.65 -17.77
CA MET A 397 30.36 -6.39 -17.02
C MET A 397 30.86 -6.59 -15.59
N THR A 398 31.49 -5.56 -15.04
CA THR A 398 31.82 -5.47 -13.62
C THR A 398 30.58 -5.06 -12.80
N PRO A 399 30.56 -5.35 -11.49
CA PRO A 399 29.52 -4.84 -10.57
C PRO A 399 29.30 -3.32 -10.69
N ASP A 400 30.39 -2.55 -10.71
CA ASP A 400 30.34 -1.10 -10.83
C ASP A 400 29.70 -0.63 -12.14
N GLN A 401 29.97 -1.32 -13.26
CA GLN A 401 29.33 -1.02 -14.54
C GLN A 401 27.81 -1.26 -14.50
N ILE A 402 27.36 -2.34 -13.87
CA ILE A 402 25.92 -2.66 -13.72
C ILE A 402 25.22 -1.60 -12.85
N GLU A 403 25.81 -1.28 -11.69
CA GLU A 403 25.25 -0.29 -10.77
C GLU A 403 25.28 1.12 -11.36
N ALA A 404 26.33 1.48 -12.10
CA ALA A 404 26.40 2.73 -12.85
C ALA A 404 25.34 2.80 -13.95
N ALA A 405 25.12 1.70 -14.69
CA ALA A 405 24.07 1.63 -15.70
C ALA A 405 22.68 1.81 -15.08
N GLN A 406 22.38 1.16 -13.94
CA GLN A 406 21.11 1.36 -13.22
C GLN A 406 20.92 2.82 -12.80
N ARG A 407 21.95 3.46 -12.22
CA ARG A 407 21.89 4.89 -11.84
C ARG A 407 21.59 5.76 -13.06
N ARG A 408 22.29 5.51 -14.17
CA ARG A 408 22.08 6.21 -15.44
C ARG A 408 20.65 6.06 -15.95
N CYS A 409 20.02 4.89 -15.82
CA CYS A 409 18.62 4.70 -16.21
C CYS A 409 17.68 5.68 -15.47
N PHE A 410 17.85 5.86 -14.16
CA PHE A 410 17.04 6.82 -13.38
C PHE A 410 17.32 8.27 -13.80
N GLU A 411 18.59 8.63 -14.02
CA GLU A 411 18.99 9.97 -14.45
C GLU A 411 18.45 10.31 -15.83
N GLU A 412 18.53 9.38 -16.78
CA GLU A 412 18.04 9.53 -18.15
C GLU A 412 16.51 9.57 -18.22
N ASP A 413 15.78 8.77 -17.44
CA ASP A 413 14.33 8.88 -17.30
C ASP A 413 13.93 10.30 -16.90
N PHE A 414 14.57 10.84 -15.85
CA PHE A 414 14.27 12.19 -15.37
C PHE A 414 14.71 13.27 -16.37
N ARG A 415 15.89 13.12 -17.00
CA ARG A 415 16.45 14.10 -17.94
C ARG A 415 15.65 14.17 -19.25
N ARG A 416 15.23 13.03 -19.79
CA ARG A 416 14.53 12.92 -21.09
C ARG A 416 13.02 13.11 -20.94
N LEU A 417 12.37 12.43 -20.00
CA LEU A 417 10.91 12.46 -19.83
C LEU A 417 10.42 13.52 -18.84
N GLY A 418 11.30 14.00 -17.96
CA GLY A 418 10.97 15.02 -16.97
C GLY A 418 10.30 14.47 -15.71
N PRO A 419 9.82 15.38 -14.82
CA PRO A 419 9.21 15.01 -13.55
C PRO A 419 7.96 14.13 -13.72
N VAL A 420 7.85 13.12 -12.86
CA VAL A 420 6.69 12.20 -12.80
C VAL A 420 5.38 12.96 -12.61
N LEU A 421 5.39 14.02 -11.81
CA LEU A 421 4.21 14.82 -11.49
C LEU A 421 3.58 15.42 -12.75
N HIS A 422 4.40 15.94 -13.66
CA HIS A 422 3.94 16.54 -14.91
C HIS A 422 3.60 15.46 -15.94
N ARG A 423 4.29 14.32 -15.94
CA ARG A 423 3.94 13.15 -16.76
C ARG A 423 2.56 12.60 -16.40
N SER A 424 2.23 12.54 -15.10
CA SER A 424 0.88 12.17 -14.64
C SER A 424 -0.18 13.15 -15.15
N VAL A 425 0.09 14.46 -15.09
CA VAL A 425 -0.84 15.49 -15.60
C VAL A 425 -1.03 15.38 -17.12
N GLU A 426 0.04 15.15 -17.89
CA GLU A 426 -0.06 14.91 -19.34
C GLU A 426 -0.95 13.69 -19.63
N ARG A 427 -0.72 12.58 -18.92
CA ARG A 427 -1.51 11.35 -19.06
C ARG A 427 -2.98 11.59 -18.72
N TRP A 428 -3.27 12.23 -17.60
CA TRP A 428 -4.64 12.55 -17.18
C TRP A 428 -5.34 13.49 -18.16
N LEU A 429 -4.63 14.46 -18.74
CA LEU A 429 -5.20 15.35 -19.75
C LEU A 429 -5.60 14.59 -21.01
N GLU A 430 -4.76 13.66 -21.48
CA GLU A 430 -5.09 12.78 -22.61
C GLU A 430 -6.34 11.94 -22.33
N GLY A 431 -6.42 11.36 -21.13
CA GLY A 431 -7.62 10.63 -20.66
C GLY A 431 -8.86 11.50 -20.62
N TYR A 432 -8.79 12.69 -20.01
CA TYR A 432 -9.91 13.61 -19.94
C TYR A 432 -10.46 13.97 -21.31
N LEU A 433 -9.58 14.38 -22.23
CA LEU A 433 -9.96 14.80 -23.58
C LEU A 433 -10.64 13.67 -24.35
N LYS A 434 -10.16 12.43 -24.20
CA LYS A 434 -10.73 11.26 -24.88
C LYS A 434 -12.03 10.78 -24.24
N LEU A 435 -12.07 10.67 -22.92
CA LEU A 435 -13.19 10.05 -22.19
C LEU A 435 -14.42 10.97 -22.08
N ARG A 436 -14.25 12.30 -22.12
CA ARG A 436 -15.39 13.24 -22.07
C ARG A 436 -16.32 13.12 -23.28
N GLU A 437 -15.80 12.63 -24.40
CA GLU A 437 -16.54 12.38 -25.65
C GLU A 437 -16.99 10.91 -25.80
N SER A 438 -16.77 10.08 -24.78
CA SER A 438 -17.13 8.66 -24.80
C SER A 438 -18.65 8.45 -24.89
N PRO A 439 -19.15 7.43 -25.62
CA PRO A 439 -20.56 7.05 -25.61
C PRO A 439 -20.99 6.49 -24.24
N SER A 440 -20.07 5.91 -23.46
CA SER A 440 -20.36 5.37 -22.13
C SER A 440 -20.53 6.48 -21.09
N ALA A 441 -21.70 6.53 -20.44
CA ALA A 441 -21.98 7.50 -19.37
C ALA A 441 -21.02 7.34 -18.18
N PHE A 442 -20.61 6.11 -17.86
CA PHE A 442 -19.63 5.82 -16.82
C PHE A 442 -18.27 6.45 -17.13
N LEU A 443 -17.81 6.34 -18.38
CA LEU A 443 -16.53 6.91 -18.81
C LEU A 443 -16.56 8.44 -18.87
N ARG A 444 -17.69 9.05 -19.24
CA ARG A 444 -17.86 10.51 -19.13
C ARG A 444 -17.80 10.97 -17.66
N ALA A 445 -18.43 10.25 -16.73
CA ALA A 445 -18.32 10.55 -15.30
C ALA A 445 -16.88 10.39 -14.78
N LYS A 446 -16.12 9.42 -15.30
CA LYS A 446 -14.68 9.28 -15.02
C LYS A 446 -13.89 10.48 -15.54
N ALA A 447 -14.21 11.00 -16.73
CA ALA A 447 -13.59 12.21 -17.26
C ALA A 447 -13.79 13.42 -16.32
N GLU A 448 -14.99 13.60 -15.76
CA GLU A 448 -15.26 14.68 -14.79
C GLU A 448 -14.43 14.55 -13.50
N ARG A 449 -14.26 13.31 -13.00
CA ARG A 449 -13.35 13.04 -11.87
C ARG A 449 -11.91 13.45 -12.22
N ILE A 450 -11.43 13.08 -13.41
CA ILE A 450 -10.09 13.42 -13.88
C ILE A 450 -9.93 14.94 -14.02
N ALA A 451 -10.93 15.66 -14.53
CA ALA A 451 -10.93 17.12 -14.63
C ALA A 451 -10.74 17.80 -13.27
N ALA A 452 -11.39 17.28 -12.22
CA ALA A 452 -11.21 17.77 -10.86
C ALA A 452 -9.79 17.57 -10.33
N ASP A 453 -9.14 16.45 -10.67
CA ASP A 453 -7.75 16.17 -10.27
C ASP A 453 -6.74 16.99 -11.07
N LEU A 454 -7.01 17.22 -12.36
CA LEU A 454 -6.23 18.11 -13.22
C LEU A 454 -6.20 19.55 -12.70
N ARG A 455 -7.33 20.10 -12.25
CA ARG A 455 -7.39 21.43 -11.62
C ARG A 455 -6.51 21.53 -10.37
N LYS A 456 -6.48 20.49 -9.53
CA LYS A 456 -5.63 20.45 -8.33
C LYS A 456 -4.14 20.45 -8.65
N ALA A 457 -3.75 20.08 -9.87
CA ALA A 457 -2.36 20.03 -10.30
C ALA A 457 -1.79 21.38 -10.77
N TYR A 458 -2.63 22.42 -10.93
CA TYR A 458 -2.21 23.75 -11.40
C TYR A 458 -1.01 24.33 -10.60
N PRO A 459 -0.97 24.22 -9.27
CA PRO A 459 0.17 24.71 -8.47
C PRO A 459 1.53 24.09 -8.81
N LEU A 460 1.57 22.94 -9.48
CA LEU A 460 2.80 22.23 -9.81
C LEU A 460 3.58 22.87 -10.97
N PHE A 461 2.91 23.63 -11.84
CA PHE A 461 3.49 24.08 -13.11
C PHE A 461 4.60 25.11 -12.92
N LEU A 462 4.43 26.08 -12.01
CA LEU A 462 5.45 27.10 -11.77
C LEU A 462 6.75 26.48 -11.23
N ALA A 463 6.65 25.59 -10.25
CA ALA A 463 7.80 24.85 -9.72
C ALA A 463 8.48 24.00 -10.81
N GLY A 464 7.70 23.32 -11.66
CA GLY A 464 8.22 22.56 -12.80
C GLY A 464 8.96 23.42 -13.83
N ARG A 465 8.45 24.61 -14.13
CA ARG A 465 9.07 25.57 -15.07
C ARG A 465 10.32 26.24 -14.53
N LEU A 466 10.52 26.27 -13.21
CA LEU A 466 11.72 26.83 -12.59
C LEU A 466 12.78 25.77 -12.32
N PHE A 467 12.37 24.63 -11.74
CA PHE A 467 13.29 23.59 -11.24
C PHE A 467 13.39 22.36 -12.16
N GLY A 468 12.69 22.34 -13.31
CA GLY A 468 12.75 21.20 -14.24
C GLY A 468 14.17 20.93 -14.75
N PRO A 469 14.53 19.65 -14.99
CA PRO A 469 15.92 19.20 -15.14
C PRO A 469 16.65 19.80 -16.34
N THR A 470 15.92 20.07 -17.45
CA THR A 470 16.50 20.61 -18.68
C THR A 470 15.64 21.74 -19.23
N ALA A 471 16.22 22.61 -20.07
CA ALA A 471 15.46 23.66 -20.76
C ALA A 471 14.37 23.08 -21.67
N GLN A 472 14.62 21.92 -22.28
CA GLN A 472 13.61 21.22 -23.10
C GLN A 472 12.42 20.76 -22.25
N VAL A 473 12.67 20.15 -21.09
CA VAL A 473 11.62 19.71 -20.17
C VAL A 473 10.84 20.92 -19.63
N ARG A 474 11.50 22.01 -19.24
CA ARG A 474 10.82 23.23 -18.76
C ARG A 474 9.92 23.84 -19.84
N ARG A 475 10.34 23.82 -21.11
CA ARG A 475 9.50 24.23 -22.26
C ARG A 475 8.33 23.29 -22.49
N TRP A 476 8.52 21.98 -22.37
CA TRP A 476 7.43 21.00 -22.45
C TRP A 476 6.40 21.20 -21.34
N ILE A 477 6.83 21.44 -20.10
CA ILE A 477 5.93 21.77 -18.98
C ILE A 477 5.11 23.03 -19.28
N GLY A 478 5.74 24.06 -19.88
CA GLY A 478 5.03 25.27 -20.33
C GLY A 478 3.93 24.98 -21.36
N ARG A 479 4.26 24.19 -22.40
CA ARG A 479 3.25 23.77 -23.41
C ARG A 479 2.14 22.90 -22.81
N LEU A 480 2.47 22.03 -21.87
CA LEU A 480 1.47 21.23 -21.15
C LEU A 480 0.53 22.13 -20.34
N GLN A 481 1.06 23.18 -19.71
CA GLN A 481 0.28 24.18 -18.99
C GLN A 481 -0.73 24.88 -19.91
N GLU A 482 -0.27 25.30 -21.10
CA GLU A 482 -1.12 25.95 -22.11
C GLU A 482 -2.23 25.02 -22.58
N ARG A 483 -1.90 23.76 -22.92
CA ARG A 483 -2.90 22.74 -23.28
C ARG A 483 -3.95 22.55 -22.18
N LEU A 484 -3.52 22.54 -20.93
CA LEU A 484 -4.40 22.41 -19.79
C LEU A 484 -5.33 23.62 -19.64
N HIS A 485 -4.82 24.84 -19.85
CA HIS A 485 -5.63 26.06 -19.84
C HIS A 485 -6.65 26.11 -20.97
N VAL A 486 -6.31 25.58 -22.16
CA VAL A 486 -7.26 25.45 -23.27
C VAL A 486 -8.38 24.47 -22.91
N ALA A 487 -8.03 23.33 -22.30
CA ALA A 487 -9.01 22.29 -21.98
C ALA A 487 -9.91 22.62 -20.79
N LEU A 488 -9.38 23.25 -19.75
CA LEU A 488 -10.09 23.46 -18.47
C LEU A 488 -10.20 24.92 -18.06
N GLY A 489 -9.59 25.86 -18.77
CA GLY A 489 -9.57 27.29 -18.43
C GLY A 489 -8.33 27.73 -17.65
N SER A 490 -8.10 29.04 -17.64
CA SER A 490 -6.95 29.65 -16.96
C SER A 490 -7.05 29.57 -15.42
N PRO A 491 -5.89 29.62 -14.71
CA PRO A 491 -5.85 29.58 -13.24
C PRO A 491 -6.51 30.82 -12.65
N THR A 492 -7.36 30.59 -11.65
CA THR A 492 -7.90 31.61 -10.76
C THR A 492 -6.78 32.29 -9.95
N TRP A 493 -7.08 33.46 -9.36
CA TRP A 493 -6.10 34.16 -8.52
C TRP A 493 -5.62 33.30 -7.33
N LYS A 494 -6.50 32.47 -6.75
CA LYS A 494 -6.14 31.53 -5.67
C LYS A 494 -5.15 30.47 -6.14
N GLU A 495 -5.39 29.88 -7.32
CA GLU A 495 -4.49 28.86 -7.91
C GLU A 495 -3.13 29.47 -8.30
N ARG A 496 -3.10 30.73 -8.75
CA ARG A 496 -1.85 31.47 -9.01
C ARG A 496 -1.05 31.67 -7.72
N LEU A 497 -1.70 32.10 -6.64
CA LEU A 497 -1.05 32.24 -5.33
C LEU A 497 -0.53 30.89 -4.79
N GLN A 498 -1.32 29.83 -4.96
CA GLN A 498 -0.89 28.47 -4.62
C GLN A 498 0.33 28.01 -5.44
N SER A 499 0.42 28.42 -6.70
CA SER A 499 1.58 28.13 -7.56
C SER A 499 2.85 28.78 -7.02
N VAL A 500 2.76 30.04 -6.55
CA VAL A 500 3.88 30.73 -5.90
C VAL A 500 4.27 30.03 -4.59
N ALA A 501 3.29 29.68 -3.76
CA ALA A 501 3.55 28.93 -2.52
C ALA A 501 4.19 27.56 -2.80
N ALA A 502 3.80 26.87 -3.87
CA ALA A 502 4.37 25.60 -4.27
C ALA A 502 5.86 25.71 -4.63
N VAL A 503 6.33 26.84 -5.17
CA VAL A 503 7.77 27.09 -5.41
C VAL A 503 8.54 27.13 -4.10
N ALA A 504 8.05 27.88 -3.11
CA ALA A 504 8.68 27.95 -1.79
C ALA A 504 8.71 26.58 -1.10
N LEU A 505 7.61 25.84 -1.17
CA LEU A 505 7.50 24.48 -0.63
C LEU A 505 8.42 23.47 -1.35
N ALA A 506 8.57 23.60 -2.67
CA ALA A 506 9.50 22.80 -3.47
C ALA A 506 10.94 23.08 -3.07
N ALA A 507 11.33 24.35 -2.95
CA ALA A 507 12.65 24.75 -2.50
C ALA A 507 12.95 24.24 -1.08
N TRP A 508 12.00 24.41 -0.15
CA TRP A 508 12.10 23.87 1.21
C TRP A 508 12.23 22.35 1.24
N THR A 509 11.50 21.65 0.36
CA THR A 509 11.63 20.19 0.22
C THR A 509 13.04 19.82 -0.26
N GLY A 510 13.60 20.55 -1.22
CA GLY A 510 15.00 20.39 -1.63
C GLY A 510 15.99 20.57 -0.48
N VAL A 511 15.79 21.57 0.38
CA VAL A 511 16.62 21.79 1.59
C VAL A 511 16.48 20.62 2.57
N ARG A 512 15.26 20.19 2.89
CA ARG A 512 15.03 19.06 3.81
C ARG A 512 15.65 17.76 3.32
N LEU A 513 15.59 17.49 2.01
CA LEU A 513 16.23 16.31 1.39
C LEU A 513 17.75 16.34 1.56
N ARG A 514 18.38 17.48 1.24
CA ARG A 514 19.84 17.66 1.38
C ARG A 514 20.27 17.45 2.85
N LEU A 515 19.58 18.12 3.77
CA LEU A 515 19.88 18.07 5.20
C LEU A 515 19.39 16.78 5.90
N GLY A 516 18.56 15.96 5.25
CA GLY A 516 17.97 14.75 5.85
C GLY A 516 16.98 15.00 6.97
N LEU A 517 16.28 16.15 6.95
CA LEU A 517 15.36 16.54 8.03
C LEU A 517 13.96 15.93 7.82
N PHE A 518 13.39 15.35 8.88
CA PHE A 518 12.02 14.81 8.88
C PHE A 518 11.74 13.76 7.80
N GLN A 519 12.72 12.90 7.52
CA GLN A 519 12.64 11.89 6.46
C GLN A 519 12.01 10.58 6.94
N HIS A 520 11.83 10.39 8.25
CA HIS A 520 11.30 9.16 8.83
C HIS A 520 9.86 9.33 9.32
N PRO A 521 9.00 8.31 9.16
CA PRO A 521 7.63 8.36 9.63
C PRO A 521 7.60 8.34 11.16
N PRO A 522 6.55 8.91 11.76
CA PRO A 522 6.31 8.74 13.18
C PRO A 522 5.95 7.27 13.47
N LEU A 523 6.07 6.89 14.75
CA LEU A 523 5.53 5.63 15.23
C LEU A 523 4.02 5.57 14.95
N VAL A 524 3.56 4.48 14.34
CA VAL A 524 2.14 4.12 14.31
C VAL A 524 1.92 2.93 15.22
N ARG A 525 0.99 3.06 16.18
CA ARG A 525 0.62 2.01 17.12
C ARG A 525 -0.88 1.75 17.06
N HIS A 526 -1.27 0.54 16.70
CA HIS A 526 -2.66 0.08 16.70
C HIS A 526 -2.85 -1.06 17.70
N THR A 527 -4.10 -1.30 18.11
CA THR A 527 -4.43 -2.36 19.05
C THR A 527 -5.76 -2.99 18.71
N PHE A 528 -5.81 -4.32 18.82
CA PHE A 528 -6.95 -5.16 18.48
C PHE A 528 -7.27 -6.00 19.71
N ARG A 529 -8.53 -5.95 20.18
CA ARG A 529 -9.01 -6.74 21.35
C ARG A 529 -8.18 -6.56 22.64
N MET A 530 -7.48 -5.43 22.78
CA MET A 530 -6.70 -5.09 23.99
C MET A 530 -7.54 -4.29 25.00
N LEU A 531 -7.85 -4.92 26.14
CA LEU A 531 -8.57 -4.29 27.27
C LEU A 531 -7.76 -3.17 27.94
N ASP A 532 -6.42 -3.18 27.81
CA ASP A 532 -5.53 -2.21 28.45
C ASP A 532 -5.05 -1.07 27.53
N ALA A 533 -5.57 -0.98 26.30
CA ALA A 533 -5.38 0.24 25.51
C ALA A 533 -6.34 1.29 26.08
N PRO A 534 -5.89 2.31 26.84
CA PRO A 534 -6.81 3.28 27.40
C PRO A 534 -7.50 3.98 26.23
N PRO A 535 -8.82 3.82 26.08
CA PRO A 535 -9.60 4.68 25.20
C PRO A 535 -9.64 5.97 26.00
N GLY A 536 -8.61 6.82 25.88
CA GLY A 536 -8.18 7.75 26.94
C GLY A 536 -9.35 8.33 27.74
N ARG A 537 -9.39 8.10 29.06
CA ARG A 537 -10.45 8.33 30.09
C ARG A 537 -11.92 8.51 29.65
N ALA A 538 -12.19 9.35 28.66
CA ALA A 538 -13.50 9.61 28.06
C ALA A 538 -14.13 8.38 27.37
N TRP A 539 -13.35 7.60 26.60
CA TRP A 539 -13.87 6.45 25.84
C TRP A 539 -13.93 5.16 26.68
N GLY A 540 -13.23 5.10 27.81
CA GLY A 540 -13.20 3.92 28.70
C GLY A 540 -14.53 3.63 29.38
N ARG A 541 -15.42 4.62 29.52
CA ARG A 541 -16.77 4.44 30.08
C ARG A 541 -17.72 3.66 29.18
N LEU A 542 -17.41 3.57 27.89
CA LEU A 542 -18.19 2.80 26.93
C LEU A 542 -17.93 1.29 27.04
N ARG A 543 -16.86 0.87 27.71
CA ARG A 543 -16.52 -0.55 27.88
C ARG A 543 -17.31 -1.14 29.04
N GLY A 544 -17.94 -2.28 28.82
CA GLY A 544 -18.58 -3.06 29.88
C GLY A 544 -19.13 -4.38 29.38
N GLU A 545 -18.97 -5.42 30.19
CA GLU A 545 -19.75 -6.66 30.10
C GLU A 545 -20.96 -6.50 31.01
N HIS A 546 -22.17 -6.54 30.45
CA HIS A 546 -23.38 -6.64 31.25
C HIS A 546 -23.91 -8.07 31.11
N PRO A 547 -24.27 -8.79 32.19
CA PRO A 547 -24.79 -10.17 32.11
C PRO A 547 -26.04 -10.36 31.24
N ALA A 548 -26.66 -9.26 30.79
CA ALA A 548 -27.91 -9.21 30.03
C ALA A 548 -27.92 -8.10 28.95
N GLY A 549 -26.75 -7.58 28.54
CA GLY A 549 -26.63 -6.49 27.55
C GLY A 549 -25.52 -6.76 26.52
N PRO A 550 -25.37 -5.93 25.49
CA PRO A 550 -24.41 -6.18 24.43
C PRO A 550 -22.98 -5.98 24.96
N SER A 551 -22.05 -6.78 24.44
CA SER A 551 -20.63 -6.54 24.60
C SER A 551 -20.24 -5.32 23.78
N ILE A 552 -19.60 -4.34 24.43
CA ILE A 552 -19.18 -3.09 23.79
C ILE A 552 -17.66 -3.06 23.73
N GLN A 553 -17.12 -3.19 22.53
CA GLN A 553 -15.69 -3.07 22.27
C GLN A 553 -15.39 -1.70 21.67
N VAL A 554 -14.36 -1.03 22.21
CA VAL A 554 -13.91 0.26 21.70
C VAL A 554 -12.47 0.11 21.21
N GLU A 555 -12.28 0.36 19.93
CA GLU A 555 -11.00 0.27 19.23
C GLU A 555 -10.64 1.63 18.64
N ARG A 556 -9.41 2.09 18.88
CA ARG A 556 -8.92 3.32 18.26
C ARG A 556 -8.18 2.97 16.98
N ARG A 557 -8.75 3.39 15.85
CA ARG A 557 -8.18 3.24 14.51
C ARG A 557 -7.46 4.53 14.08
N PRO A 558 -6.60 4.49 13.04
CA PRO A 558 -5.84 5.67 12.61
C PRO A 558 -6.74 6.88 12.23
N ALA A 559 -6.14 8.08 12.19
CA ALA A 559 -6.78 9.36 11.85
C ALA A 559 -7.87 9.87 12.83
N SER A 560 -7.72 9.63 14.14
CA SER A 560 -8.68 10.07 15.18
C SER A 560 -10.07 9.45 15.00
N THR A 561 -10.14 8.23 14.47
CA THR A 561 -11.38 7.47 14.34
C THR A 561 -11.46 6.42 15.43
N VAL A 562 -12.56 6.38 16.17
CA VAL A 562 -12.84 5.39 17.21
C VAL A 562 -13.93 4.46 16.69
N TRP A 563 -13.61 3.18 16.58
CA TRP A 563 -14.58 2.15 16.26
C TRP A 563 -15.20 1.64 17.55
N VAL A 564 -16.51 1.54 17.55
CA VAL A 564 -17.32 1.08 18.68
C VAL A 564 -18.15 -0.08 18.16
N PHE A 565 -17.79 -1.30 18.54
CA PHE A 565 -18.47 -2.51 18.13
C PHE A 565 -19.48 -2.90 19.19
N LEU A 566 -20.72 -3.12 18.78
CA LEU A 566 -21.75 -3.69 19.64
C LEU A 566 -22.02 -5.12 19.16
N GLU A 567 -21.76 -6.07 20.05
CA GLU A 567 -21.95 -7.50 19.79
C GLU A 567 -22.97 -8.07 20.79
N GLY A 568 -23.91 -8.90 20.33
CA GLY A 568 -24.93 -9.51 21.19
C GLY A 568 -26.33 -8.87 21.09
N HIS A 569 -27.11 -8.95 22.17
CA HIS A 569 -28.48 -8.44 22.23
C HIS A 569 -28.51 -7.04 22.85
N LEU A 570 -29.06 -6.04 22.15
CA LEU A 570 -29.14 -4.66 22.63
C LEU A 570 -30.54 -4.37 23.22
N THR A 571 -30.59 -4.15 24.53
CA THR A 571 -31.81 -3.75 25.27
C THR A 571 -31.99 -2.23 25.27
N THR A 572 -33.22 -1.75 25.48
CA THR A 572 -33.52 -0.31 25.49
C THR A 572 -32.77 0.42 26.61
N ALA A 573 -32.66 -0.20 27.79
CA ALA A 573 -31.87 0.33 28.90
C ALA A 573 -30.36 0.38 28.61
N ALA A 574 -29.82 -0.61 27.91
CA ALA A 574 -28.41 -0.62 27.49
C ALA A 574 -28.15 0.44 26.41
N ALA A 575 -29.08 0.64 25.47
CA ALA A 575 -28.99 1.68 24.45
C ALA A 575 -28.95 3.09 25.08
N GLY A 576 -29.84 3.40 26.04
CA GLY A 576 -29.84 4.69 26.72
C GLY A 576 -28.53 5.00 27.46
N ARG A 577 -27.98 4.02 28.20
CA ARG A 577 -26.68 4.16 28.89
C ARG A 577 -25.54 4.36 27.89
N PHE A 578 -25.48 3.52 26.87
CA PHE A 578 -24.48 3.60 25.81
C PHE A 578 -24.47 4.99 25.15
N VAL A 579 -25.64 5.52 24.82
CA VAL A 579 -25.77 6.85 24.20
C VAL A 579 -25.30 7.94 25.15
N GLY A 580 -25.64 7.85 26.44
CA GLY A 580 -25.14 8.77 27.47
C GLY A 580 -23.62 8.81 27.53
N ASP A 581 -22.98 7.64 27.60
CA ASP A 581 -21.52 7.51 27.64
C ASP A 581 -20.85 7.97 26.34
N LEU A 582 -21.48 7.68 25.19
CA LEU A 582 -20.95 8.05 23.88
C LEU A 582 -20.98 9.57 23.69
N ARG A 583 -22.06 10.24 24.10
CA ARG A 583 -22.17 11.71 24.08
C ARG A 583 -21.15 12.34 25.02
N ALA A 584 -20.97 11.79 26.22
CA ALA A 584 -19.96 12.28 27.16
C ALA A 584 -18.54 12.15 26.59
N ALA A 585 -18.25 11.08 25.84
CA ALA A 585 -16.98 10.89 25.16
C ALA A 585 -16.80 11.89 23.99
N LEU A 586 -17.82 12.05 23.16
CA LEU A 586 -17.82 12.97 22.01
C LEU A 586 -17.76 14.45 22.42
N ALA A 587 -18.28 14.83 23.58
CA ALA A 587 -18.16 16.19 24.09
C ALA A 587 -16.71 16.54 24.49
N ARG A 588 -15.95 15.57 24.99
CA ARG A 588 -14.59 15.76 25.49
C ARG A 588 -13.50 15.63 24.43
N ARG A 589 -13.83 15.07 23.27
CA ARG A 589 -12.88 14.69 22.22
C ARG A 589 -13.42 15.11 20.87
N LYS A 590 -12.56 15.37 19.89
CA LYS A 590 -12.96 15.65 18.48
C LYS A 590 -12.82 14.43 17.57
N ASP A 591 -12.76 13.23 18.15
CA ASP A 591 -12.62 11.98 17.39
C ASP A 591 -13.88 11.72 16.53
N ARG A 592 -13.71 11.12 15.35
CA ARG A 592 -14.83 10.53 14.57
C ARG A 592 -15.14 9.15 15.13
N VAL A 593 -16.40 8.74 15.12
CA VAL A 593 -16.84 7.44 15.63
C VAL A 593 -17.40 6.62 14.48
N VAL A 594 -17.00 5.37 14.40
CA VAL A 594 -17.66 4.34 13.58
C VAL A 594 -18.35 3.38 14.54
N LEU A 595 -19.67 3.43 14.59
CA LEU A 595 -20.49 2.52 15.38
C LEU A 595 -20.81 1.30 14.53
N ASP A 596 -20.16 0.18 14.83
CA ASP A 596 -20.34 -1.08 14.11
C ASP A 596 -21.39 -1.95 14.80
N LEU A 597 -22.54 -2.10 14.15
CA LEU A 597 -23.67 -2.91 14.59
C LEU A 597 -23.76 -4.23 13.83
N ALA A 598 -22.76 -4.57 12.99
CA ALA A 598 -22.80 -5.73 12.11
C ALA A 598 -22.90 -7.07 12.85
N CYS A 599 -22.49 -7.10 14.13
CA CYS A 599 -22.48 -8.27 15.00
C CYS A 599 -23.58 -8.25 16.09
N LEU A 600 -24.56 -7.36 15.97
CA LEU A 600 -25.77 -7.44 16.80
C LEU A 600 -26.60 -8.66 16.39
N VAL A 601 -27.05 -9.41 17.39
CA VAL A 601 -27.78 -10.67 17.23
C VAL A 601 -29.27 -10.51 17.57
N GLY A 602 -29.64 -9.41 18.24
CA GLY A 602 -31.03 -9.08 18.59
C GLY A 602 -31.16 -7.64 19.11
N LEU A 603 -32.33 -7.04 18.94
CA LEU A 603 -32.63 -5.68 19.38
C LEU A 603 -34.03 -5.64 20.01
N GLU A 604 -34.11 -5.11 21.22
CA GLU A 604 -35.40 -4.88 21.91
C GLU A 604 -36.17 -3.70 21.28
N ASP A 605 -37.50 -3.77 21.30
CA ASP A 605 -38.37 -2.69 20.84
C ASP A 605 -38.05 -1.38 21.60
N GLY A 606 -37.77 -0.32 20.84
CA GLY A 606 -37.39 1.00 21.37
C GLY A 606 -35.89 1.27 21.44
N ALA A 607 -35.02 0.25 21.48
CA ALA A 607 -33.57 0.46 21.55
C ALA A 607 -32.99 1.16 20.29
N ALA A 608 -33.58 0.87 19.12
CA ALA A 608 -33.30 1.57 17.87
C ALA A 608 -33.64 3.06 17.95
N GLY A 609 -34.81 3.36 18.54
CA GLY A 609 -35.29 4.72 18.74
C GLY A 609 -34.37 5.51 19.66
N GLU A 610 -33.91 4.89 20.75
CA GLU A 610 -32.97 5.51 21.69
C GLU A 610 -31.60 5.82 21.06
N LEU A 611 -31.02 4.85 20.35
CA LEU A 611 -29.79 5.08 19.57
C LEU A 611 -29.98 6.25 18.59
N ALA A 612 -31.08 6.25 17.84
CA ALA A 612 -31.32 7.26 16.84
C ALA A 612 -31.62 8.66 17.40
N ALA A 613 -32.33 8.73 18.53
CA ALA A 613 -32.70 9.98 19.17
C ALA A 613 -31.47 10.63 19.81
N GLY A 614 -30.73 9.88 20.63
CA GLY A 614 -29.65 10.48 21.40
C GLY A 614 -28.34 10.67 20.63
N LEU A 615 -28.15 10.02 19.47
CA LEU A 615 -26.99 10.28 18.59
C LEU A 615 -27.22 11.42 17.58
N ARG A 616 -28.42 11.99 17.51
CA ARG A 616 -28.82 13.00 16.51
C ARG A 616 -27.94 14.25 16.55
N GLY A 617 -27.47 14.65 17.73
CA GLY A 617 -26.66 15.86 17.94
C GLY A 617 -25.18 15.74 17.51
N HIS A 618 -24.72 14.57 17.09
CA HIS A 618 -23.32 14.33 16.70
C HIS A 618 -23.20 13.61 15.34
N ARG A 619 -24.21 13.78 14.48
CA ARG A 619 -24.30 13.13 13.16
C ARG A 619 -23.09 13.37 12.25
N ASP A 620 -22.49 14.55 12.32
CA ASP A 620 -21.30 14.93 11.56
C ASP A 620 -20.03 14.14 11.97
N ARG A 621 -20.09 13.46 13.11
CA ARG A 621 -18.96 12.77 13.72
C ARG A 621 -19.20 11.29 13.95
N ILE A 622 -20.44 10.81 13.86
CA ILE A 622 -20.79 9.40 14.05
C ILE A 622 -21.23 8.81 12.72
N ARG A 623 -20.49 7.82 12.26
CA ARG A 623 -20.85 6.93 11.17
C ARG A 623 -21.35 5.61 11.76
N ILE A 624 -22.36 5.00 11.13
CA ILE A 624 -22.95 3.76 11.63
C ILE A 624 -22.84 2.69 10.53
N ILE A 625 -22.32 1.52 10.88
CA ILE A 625 -22.34 0.32 10.03
C ILE A 625 -23.56 -0.50 10.48
N PRO A 626 -24.54 -0.75 9.61
CA PRO A 626 -25.77 -1.43 9.99
C PRO A 626 -25.55 -2.94 10.26
N PRO A 627 -26.49 -3.61 10.95
CA PRO A 627 -26.50 -5.07 11.09
C PRO A 627 -26.54 -5.79 9.74
N ARG A 628 -26.03 -7.03 9.66
CA ARG A 628 -26.20 -7.86 8.45
C ARG A 628 -27.67 -8.28 8.29
N VAL A 629 -28.15 -8.28 7.05
CA VAL A 629 -29.56 -8.37 6.61
C VAL A 629 -30.35 -9.53 7.25
N GLY A 630 -31.58 -9.27 7.69
CA GLY A 630 -32.55 -10.30 8.07
C GLY A 630 -33.78 -9.81 8.86
N GLU A 631 -33.61 -9.07 9.96
CA GLU A 631 -34.72 -8.80 10.90
C GLU A 631 -34.75 -7.37 11.49
N PHE A 632 -34.31 -6.34 10.75
CA PHE A 632 -34.33 -4.96 11.29
C PHE A 632 -34.68 -3.85 10.28
N ALA A 633 -35.79 -4.01 9.55
CA ALA A 633 -36.30 -2.99 8.62
C ALA A 633 -36.49 -1.60 9.29
N ALA A 634 -36.79 -1.56 10.60
CA ALA A 634 -36.93 -0.32 11.37
C ALA A 634 -35.62 0.45 11.59
N LEU A 635 -34.49 -0.23 11.79
CA LEU A 635 -33.17 0.41 11.93
C LEU A 635 -32.76 1.06 10.59
N ALA A 636 -32.95 0.35 9.47
CA ALA A 636 -32.62 0.83 8.14
C ALA A 636 -33.43 2.07 7.69
N ALA A 637 -34.61 2.30 8.28
CA ALA A 637 -35.43 3.49 7.98
C ALA A 637 -34.99 4.74 8.76
N ILE A 638 -34.35 4.58 9.92
CA ILE A 638 -33.99 5.69 10.81
C ILE A 638 -32.55 6.19 10.56
N PHE A 639 -31.65 5.27 10.19
CA PHE A 639 -30.23 5.55 9.96
C PHE A 639 -29.78 6.22 8.64
N PRO A 640 -30.59 6.34 7.56
CA PRO A 640 -30.23 7.13 6.36
C PRO A 640 -29.97 8.62 6.64
N LEU A 641 -30.35 9.09 7.83
CA LEU A 641 -30.10 10.44 8.33
C LEU A 641 -28.68 10.64 8.90
N TYR A 642 -27.88 9.57 9.02
CA TYR A 642 -26.48 9.57 9.45
C TYR A 642 -25.63 9.27 8.21
N ARG A 643 -25.18 10.32 7.50
CA ARG A 643 -24.39 10.22 6.26
C ARG A 643 -22.89 10.17 6.51
#